data_AF-A0A376FGK5-F1
#
_entry.id   AF-A0A376FGK5-F1
#
_cell.length_a   1.000
_cell.length_b   1.000
_cell.length_c   1.000
_cell.angle_alpha   90.00
_cell.angle_beta   90.00
_cell.angle_gamma   90.00
#
_symmetry.space_group_name_H-M   'P 1'
#
loop_
_entity.id
_entity.type
_entity.pdbx_description
1 polymer ?
#
loop_
_entity_poly.entity_id
_entity_poly.type
_entity_poly.pdbx_seq_one_letter_code
_entity_poly.pdbx_strand_id
1 'polypeptide(L)'
;MYIKNLSIRNFRNFQSTKLNFKKECVNTIVGENSSGKTNVFEAMRLILDDSLPYYKRFLTERDFHRGCLPVFGQWILISLELGDISGDEESEILCQLNTTVDAGGTGRVTYIYRPQFHIREKLFNLSSIADLQKRREAYDKLLKEYIIDKTTYEAWTVYQGTCDFSDENEYVRIAGDFSNFIFPNPSVEYIDLLGNRQRGYNLLDHISCTYARALRDVVSELKNNRFNPFQKLLDFISKDISNDEELTSNIIDVNNKISTISEVRKLSTGILTSITNAVGSTYSPLVNISSELPSDVKDLVKVLQLKAGDSLSDGYTADLSEMSLGGANLIYLALKLYEYEEGVSKNLLSNFLIIEEPESHIHTHIQKTLFSNLKNKKTQVFISTHSTHISSVSNISSTNVLVKKLGYTQACSPSSGLDEPTINKIERFLDAIRTDILFAKNVILIEGDAEEILIPHLVKNSFGVTLDELGVSLISVRGTGFELLSSLFHPSRITKKCAILTDDDINIYNEDKPEYITQVMYDDAISSEKSGKERVEALKLLTANNNLLKAYFTKHTFEIDLALSGSKKYFEIIARESFEKDFYLTPYLDAFQSSDDTKIGSFALKLANKHKKGWFAMKVVEKLDHNFPIPMALCKALGFTSDFNKLTLARVIKYRCDYYTKTLGDNIIEVAFSDDSLEYIVDNIEPVLDIFKGHYSNDPLVHLLMEA
;
A
#
# COMPACT_ATOMS: atom_id res chain seq x y z
N MET A 1 14.44 -21.85 -9.02
CA MET A 1 12.99 -21.59 -8.93
C MET A 1 12.71 -20.26 -8.22
N TYR A 2 11.62 -19.58 -8.57
CA TYR A 2 11.10 -18.39 -7.88
C TYR A 2 9.58 -18.27 -8.10
N ILE A 3 8.86 -17.52 -7.26
CA ILE A 3 7.45 -17.20 -7.49
C ILE A 3 7.39 -16.06 -8.50
N LYS A 4 6.84 -16.35 -9.67
CA LYS A 4 6.65 -15.41 -10.76
C LYS A 4 5.35 -14.63 -10.60
N ASN A 5 4.24 -15.32 -10.32
CA ASN A 5 2.93 -14.68 -10.17
C ASN A 5 2.16 -15.24 -8.98
N LEU A 6 1.30 -14.42 -8.40
CA LEU A 6 0.28 -14.81 -7.42
C LEU A 6 -1.09 -14.40 -7.94
N SER A 7 -1.99 -15.36 -8.06
CA SER A 7 -3.39 -15.12 -8.45
C SER A 7 -4.29 -15.42 -7.26
N ILE A 8 -5.19 -14.50 -6.95
CA ILE A 8 -6.11 -14.60 -5.80
C ILE A 8 -7.53 -14.39 -6.30
N ARG A 9 -8.43 -15.30 -5.92
CA ARG A 9 -9.86 -15.24 -6.24
C ARG A 9 -10.73 -15.46 -5.02
N ASN A 10 -11.74 -14.62 -4.89
CA ASN A 10 -12.77 -14.65 -3.85
C ASN A 10 -12.23 -14.67 -2.41
N PHE A 11 -11.04 -14.10 -2.17
CA PHE A 11 -10.42 -14.09 -0.85
C PHE A 11 -10.50 -12.69 -0.21
N ARG A 12 -11.31 -12.55 0.84
CA ARG A 12 -11.47 -11.35 1.68
C ARG A 12 -11.80 -10.07 0.90
N ASN A 13 -10.81 -9.25 0.58
CA ASN A 13 -10.98 -8.01 -0.18
C ASN A 13 -10.75 -8.20 -1.69
N PHE A 14 -10.24 -9.35 -2.12
CA PHE A 14 -9.94 -9.66 -3.51
C PHE A 14 -11.08 -10.45 -4.15
N GLN A 15 -11.73 -9.86 -5.16
CA GLN A 15 -12.65 -10.58 -6.04
C GLN A 15 -11.85 -11.46 -7.01
N SER A 16 -10.99 -10.83 -7.81
CA SER A 16 -10.02 -11.46 -8.69
C SER A 16 -8.83 -10.51 -8.85
N THR A 17 -7.62 -10.99 -8.62
CA THR A 17 -6.41 -10.19 -8.82
C THR A 17 -5.20 -11.05 -9.14
N LYS A 18 -4.24 -10.45 -9.87
CA LYS A 18 -2.96 -11.06 -10.19
C LYS A 18 -1.82 -10.10 -9.82
N LEU A 19 -0.83 -10.61 -9.09
CA LEU A 19 0.40 -9.91 -8.73
C LEU A 19 1.56 -10.55 -9.49
N ASN A 20 2.47 -9.72 -10.00
CA ASN A 20 3.64 -10.18 -10.73
C ASN A 20 4.90 -9.86 -9.92
N PHE A 21 5.82 -10.81 -9.89
CA PHE A 21 7.04 -10.72 -9.11
C PHE A 21 8.26 -10.98 -9.99
N LYS A 22 9.39 -10.44 -9.55
CA LYS A 22 10.66 -10.53 -10.24
C LYS A 22 11.64 -11.37 -9.40
N LYS A 23 12.51 -12.08 -10.13
CA LYS A 23 13.58 -12.89 -9.58
C LYS A 23 14.72 -12.00 -9.07
N GLU A 24 15.45 -12.47 -8.05
CA GLU A 24 16.69 -11.83 -7.55
C GLU A 24 16.54 -10.36 -7.14
N CYS A 25 15.35 -9.97 -6.67
CA CYS A 25 15.10 -8.62 -6.17
C CYS A 25 14.09 -8.61 -5.00
N VAL A 26 13.99 -7.45 -4.37
CA VAL A 26 12.96 -7.17 -3.37
C VAL A 26 11.66 -6.84 -4.09
N ASN A 27 10.64 -7.67 -3.86
CA ASN A 27 9.30 -7.49 -4.40
C ASN A 27 8.46 -6.70 -3.42
N THR A 28 8.08 -5.48 -3.79
CA THR A 28 7.43 -4.54 -2.87
C THR A 28 5.94 -4.48 -3.17
N ILE A 29 5.10 -4.54 -2.13
CA ILE A 29 3.66 -4.40 -2.20
C ILE A 29 3.28 -3.13 -1.45
N VAL A 30 2.72 -2.17 -2.18
CA VAL A 30 2.33 -0.85 -1.66
C VAL A 30 0.84 -0.62 -1.85
N GLY A 31 0.29 0.33 -1.10
CA GLY A 31 -1.11 0.76 -1.24
C GLY A 31 -1.68 1.27 0.07
N GLU A 32 -2.87 1.85 -0.01
CA GLU A 32 -3.58 2.47 1.11
C GLU A 32 -3.80 1.54 2.31
N ASN A 33 -4.16 2.12 3.46
CA ASN A 33 -4.59 1.34 4.62
C ASN A 33 -5.80 0.48 4.25
N SER A 34 -5.82 -0.77 4.71
CA SER A 34 -6.88 -1.74 4.37
C SER A 34 -7.03 -2.04 2.87
N SER A 35 -6.01 -1.76 2.05
CA SER A 35 -5.95 -2.23 0.66
C SER A 35 -5.69 -3.75 0.55
N GLY A 36 -5.46 -4.45 1.66
CA GLY A 36 -5.29 -5.90 1.69
C GLY A 36 -3.86 -6.40 1.51
N LYS A 37 -2.85 -5.58 1.75
CA LYS A 37 -1.42 -6.01 1.78
C LYS A 37 -1.20 -7.24 2.67
N THR A 38 -1.66 -7.19 3.90
CA THR A 38 -1.66 -8.34 4.83
C THR A 38 -2.39 -9.55 4.25
N ASN A 39 -3.51 -9.35 3.56
CA ASN A 39 -4.28 -10.44 2.95
C ASN A 39 -3.53 -11.10 1.79
N VAL A 40 -2.68 -10.37 1.07
CA VAL A 40 -1.78 -10.99 0.07
C VAL A 40 -0.84 -11.97 0.74
N PHE A 41 -0.20 -11.57 1.85
CA PHE A 41 0.70 -12.45 2.58
C PHE A 41 -0.02 -13.61 3.25
N GLU A 42 -1.18 -13.38 3.86
CA GLU A 42 -2.02 -14.47 4.38
C GLU A 42 -2.40 -15.47 3.28
N ALA A 43 -2.70 -15.02 2.06
CA ALA A 43 -2.95 -15.90 0.92
C ALA A 43 -1.71 -16.74 0.55
N MET A 44 -0.52 -16.11 0.45
CA MET A 44 0.73 -16.81 0.17
C MET A 44 1.06 -17.85 1.26
N ARG A 45 0.85 -17.51 2.52
CA ARG A 45 1.12 -18.38 3.68
C ARG A 45 0.29 -19.66 3.67
N LEU A 46 -0.93 -19.63 3.14
CA LEU A 46 -1.76 -20.85 2.99
C LEU A 46 -1.09 -21.92 2.11
N ILE A 47 -0.17 -21.54 1.24
CA ILE A 47 0.60 -22.46 0.39
C ILE A 47 2.01 -22.68 0.95
N LEU A 48 2.70 -21.61 1.37
CA LEU A 48 4.15 -21.62 1.62
C LEU A 48 4.57 -21.79 3.08
N ASP A 49 3.72 -21.46 4.05
CA ASP A 49 4.11 -21.37 5.47
C ASP A 49 3.90 -22.72 6.19
N ASP A 50 5.01 -23.39 6.51
CA ASP A 50 5.05 -24.66 7.25
C ASP A 50 4.72 -24.48 8.74
N SER A 51 5.00 -23.31 9.29
CA SER A 51 4.70 -22.94 10.68
C SER A 51 3.22 -22.64 10.93
N LEU A 52 2.44 -22.46 9.87
CA LEU A 52 1.02 -22.12 9.93
C LEU A 52 0.21 -23.31 10.50
N PRO A 53 -0.51 -23.16 11.62
CA PRO A 53 -1.32 -24.24 12.18
C PRO A 53 -2.35 -24.78 11.19
N TYR A 54 -2.49 -26.10 11.12
CA TYR A 54 -3.37 -26.77 10.15
C TYR A 54 -4.81 -26.24 10.14
N TYR A 55 -5.38 -25.90 11.31
CA TYR A 55 -6.74 -25.37 11.38
C TYR A 55 -6.91 -24.03 10.66
N LYS A 56 -5.86 -23.23 10.49
CA LYS A 56 -5.90 -21.96 9.72
C LYS A 56 -5.97 -22.18 8.21
N ARG A 57 -5.60 -23.38 7.74
CA ARG A 57 -5.79 -23.78 6.34
C ARG A 57 -7.23 -24.21 6.05
N PHE A 58 -8.12 -24.19 7.05
CA PHE A 58 -9.54 -24.37 6.87
C PHE A 58 -10.25 -23.03 7.06
N LEU A 59 -10.64 -22.41 5.95
CA LEU A 59 -11.20 -21.06 5.92
C LEU A 59 -12.63 -21.01 6.47
N THR A 60 -13.12 -19.80 6.70
CA THR A 60 -14.49 -19.54 7.17
C THR A 60 -15.26 -18.69 6.15
N GLU A 61 -16.57 -18.54 6.35
CA GLU A 61 -17.41 -17.60 5.57
C GLU A 61 -16.81 -16.18 5.52
N ARG A 62 -16.14 -15.74 6.58
CA ARG A 62 -15.53 -14.39 6.66
C ARG A 62 -14.30 -14.21 5.77
N ASP A 63 -13.70 -15.30 5.30
CA ASP A 63 -12.55 -15.28 4.40
C ASP A 63 -12.96 -15.17 2.93
N PHE A 64 -14.25 -15.32 2.61
CA PHE A 64 -14.75 -15.06 1.27
C PHE A 64 -14.76 -13.57 0.94
N HIS A 65 -14.77 -13.28 -0.36
CA HIS A 65 -14.88 -11.92 -0.83
C HIS A 65 -16.19 -11.26 -0.41
N ARG A 66 -16.11 -10.13 0.30
CA ARG A 66 -17.28 -9.45 0.87
C ARG A 66 -18.26 -8.91 -0.18
N GLY A 67 -17.80 -8.62 -1.40
CA GLY A 67 -18.66 -8.21 -2.51
C GLY A 67 -19.44 -9.37 -3.15
N CYS A 68 -19.11 -10.61 -2.82
CA CYS A 68 -19.71 -11.81 -3.41
C CYS A 68 -20.67 -12.49 -2.42
N LEU A 69 -21.79 -11.81 -2.12
CA LEU A 69 -22.88 -12.39 -1.33
C LEU A 69 -24.01 -12.83 -2.28
N PRO A 70 -24.54 -14.06 -2.14
CA PRO A 70 -24.18 -15.08 -1.13
C PRO A 70 -22.91 -15.87 -1.45
N VAL A 71 -22.20 -16.30 -0.40
CA VAL A 71 -20.92 -17.03 -0.52
C VAL A 71 -21.05 -18.55 -0.70
N PHE A 72 -22.23 -19.11 -0.42
CA PHE A 72 -22.44 -20.56 -0.47
C PHE A 72 -22.25 -21.12 -1.89
N GLY A 73 -21.49 -22.19 -2.04
CA GLY A 73 -21.14 -22.77 -3.33
C GLY A 73 -19.92 -22.13 -4.00
N GLN A 74 -19.53 -20.90 -3.65
CA GLN A 74 -18.35 -20.22 -4.20
C GLN A 74 -17.06 -20.91 -3.77
N TRP A 75 -16.02 -20.76 -4.60
CA TRP A 75 -14.68 -21.29 -4.35
C TRP A 75 -13.71 -20.14 -4.09
N ILE A 76 -12.80 -20.34 -3.14
CA ILE A 76 -11.62 -19.50 -2.94
C ILE A 76 -10.44 -20.21 -3.60
N LEU A 77 -9.73 -19.49 -4.47
CA LEU A 77 -8.61 -20.01 -5.23
C LEU A 77 -7.40 -19.09 -5.04
N ILE A 78 -6.30 -19.65 -4.58
CA ILE A 78 -5.03 -18.94 -4.44
C ILE A 78 -4.01 -19.76 -5.19
N SER A 79 -3.34 -19.15 -6.16
CA SER A 79 -2.43 -19.85 -7.06
C SER A 79 -1.10 -19.13 -7.20
N LEU A 80 -0.01 -19.88 -7.03
CA LEU A 80 1.36 -19.43 -7.23
C LEU A 80 1.90 -20.03 -8.52
N GLU A 81 2.29 -19.18 -9.46
CA GLU A 81 3.05 -19.57 -10.64
C GLU A 81 4.54 -19.50 -10.31
N LEU A 82 5.23 -20.61 -10.47
CA LEU A 82 6.66 -20.77 -10.22
C LEU A 82 7.40 -20.72 -11.56
N GLY A 83 8.51 -19.98 -11.61
CA GLY A 83 9.41 -19.88 -12.76
C GLY A 83 10.80 -20.42 -12.44
N ASP A 84 11.59 -20.67 -13.48
CA ASP A 84 12.95 -21.24 -13.41
C ASP A 84 13.00 -22.54 -12.58
N ILE A 85 12.06 -23.44 -12.84
CA ILE A 85 12.06 -24.78 -12.23
C ILE A 85 13.15 -25.61 -12.93
N SER A 86 14.04 -26.19 -12.12
CA SER A 86 15.13 -27.06 -12.58
C SER A 86 14.63 -28.46 -12.94
N GLY A 87 15.45 -29.22 -13.68
CA GLY A 87 15.11 -30.59 -14.13
C GLY A 87 15.52 -31.72 -13.21
N ASP A 88 15.58 -31.46 -11.91
CA ASP A 88 15.64 -32.50 -10.89
C ASP A 88 14.26 -33.18 -10.73
N GLU A 89 14.27 -34.49 -10.45
CA GLU A 89 13.06 -35.33 -10.35
C GLU A 89 12.01 -34.77 -9.36
N GLU A 90 12.45 -34.11 -8.28
CA GLU A 90 11.56 -33.48 -7.30
C GLU A 90 10.87 -32.21 -7.83
N SER A 91 11.53 -31.51 -8.73
CA SER A 91 11.04 -30.28 -9.37
C SER A 91 10.13 -30.56 -10.58
N GLU A 92 10.27 -31.72 -11.24
CA GLU A 92 9.35 -32.17 -12.31
C GLU A 92 7.91 -32.31 -11.82
N ILE A 93 7.70 -32.65 -10.54
CA ILE A 93 6.37 -32.75 -9.91
C ILE A 93 5.67 -31.39 -9.85
N LEU A 94 6.43 -30.29 -9.88
CA LEU A 94 5.89 -28.93 -9.88
C LEU A 94 5.63 -28.38 -11.28
N CYS A 95 6.33 -28.91 -12.30
CA CYS A 95 6.19 -28.51 -13.69
C CYS A 95 4.78 -28.76 -14.22
N GLN A 96 4.29 -27.85 -15.07
CA GLN A 96 3.02 -28.02 -15.77
C GLN A 96 3.04 -29.31 -16.61
N LEU A 97 1.87 -29.95 -16.70
CA LEU A 97 1.68 -31.07 -17.63
C LEU A 97 2.06 -30.60 -19.05
N ASN A 98 3.03 -31.29 -19.67
CA ASN A 98 3.55 -31.08 -21.04
C ASN A 98 4.70 -30.06 -21.25
N THR A 99 5.37 -29.55 -20.22
CA THR A 99 6.63 -28.80 -20.42
C THR A 99 7.86 -29.70 -20.26
N THR A 100 8.63 -29.90 -21.34
CA THR A 100 9.94 -30.57 -21.31
C THR A 100 10.98 -29.69 -20.62
N VAL A 101 11.81 -30.30 -19.76
CA VAL A 101 12.60 -29.60 -18.74
C VAL A 101 13.92 -29.00 -19.23
N ASP A 102 14.19 -29.06 -20.53
CA ASP A 102 15.46 -28.59 -21.11
C ASP A 102 15.61 -27.04 -21.16
N ALA A 103 14.57 -26.26 -20.78
CA ALA A 103 14.58 -24.80 -20.88
C ALA A 103 13.85 -24.05 -19.75
N GLY A 104 13.99 -24.47 -18.49
CA GLY A 104 13.47 -23.73 -17.32
C GLY A 104 11.93 -23.70 -17.26
N GLY A 105 11.35 -24.80 -16.81
CA GLY A 105 9.90 -25.00 -16.79
C GLY A 105 9.14 -24.00 -15.92
N THR A 106 7.86 -23.81 -16.23
CA THR A 106 6.89 -23.11 -15.36
C THR A 106 6.00 -24.12 -14.66
N GLY A 107 5.72 -23.86 -13.39
CA GLY A 107 4.87 -24.69 -12.54
C GLY A 107 3.78 -23.87 -11.89
N ARG A 108 2.74 -24.54 -11.41
CA ARG A 108 1.67 -23.86 -10.67
C ARG A 108 1.21 -24.69 -9.48
N VAL A 109 1.10 -24.02 -8.35
CA VAL A 109 0.62 -24.58 -7.08
C VAL A 109 -0.62 -23.81 -6.68
N THR A 110 -1.73 -24.51 -6.51
CA THR A 110 -3.02 -23.87 -6.20
C THR A 110 -3.59 -24.42 -4.90
N TYR A 111 -3.86 -23.53 -3.96
CA TYR A 111 -4.71 -23.80 -2.82
C TYR A 111 -6.17 -23.53 -3.20
N ILE A 112 -7.03 -24.53 -2.98
CA ILE A 112 -8.44 -24.54 -3.32
C ILE A 112 -9.24 -24.77 -2.05
N TYR A 113 -10.13 -23.83 -1.72
CA TYR A 113 -11.15 -24.01 -0.71
C TYR A 113 -12.53 -24.00 -1.38
N ARG A 114 -13.21 -25.15 -1.40
CA ARG A 114 -14.42 -25.37 -2.21
C ARG A 114 -15.44 -26.27 -1.50
N PRO A 115 -16.71 -26.30 -1.97
CA PRO A 115 -17.69 -27.24 -1.43
C PRO A 115 -17.31 -28.71 -1.72
N GLN A 116 -17.62 -29.60 -0.78
CA GLN A 116 -17.43 -31.03 -0.93
C GLN A 116 -18.26 -31.59 -2.08
N PHE A 117 -17.84 -32.76 -2.58
CA PHE A 117 -18.47 -33.43 -3.73
C PHE A 117 -20.00 -33.52 -3.63
N HIS A 118 -20.54 -33.94 -2.48
CA HIS A 118 -21.98 -34.11 -2.29
C HIS A 118 -22.75 -32.78 -2.32
N ILE A 119 -22.14 -31.65 -1.94
CA ILE A 119 -22.73 -30.32 -2.09
C ILE A 119 -22.69 -29.88 -3.55
N ARG A 120 -21.57 -30.11 -4.25
CA ARG A 120 -21.43 -29.79 -5.67
C ARG A 120 -22.42 -30.58 -6.54
N GLU A 121 -22.73 -31.82 -6.20
CA GLU A 121 -23.76 -32.62 -6.86
C GLU A 121 -25.16 -32.01 -6.68
N LYS A 122 -25.50 -31.55 -5.46
CA LYS A 122 -26.75 -30.83 -5.21
C LYS A 122 -26.84 -29.54 -6.01
N LEU A 123 -25.75 -28.78 -6.10
CA LEU A 123 -25.69 -27.57 -6.93
C LEU A 123 -25.87 -27.91 -8.42
N PHE A 124 -25.19 -28.94 -8.92
CA PHE A 124 -25.34 -29.41 -10.31
C PHE A 124 -26.78 -29.81 -10.66
N ASN A 125 -27.49 -30.45 -9.74
CA ASN A 125 -28.89 -30.83 -9.94
C ASN A 125 -29.82 -29.62 -10.15
N LEU A 126 -29.45 -28.43 -9.64
CA LEU A 126 -30.19 -27.19 -9.89
C LEU A 126 -30.15 -26.78 -11.37
N SER A 127 -29.05 -27.07 -12.06
CA SER A 127 -28.87 -26.75 -13.49
C SER A 127 -29.90 -27.43 -14.40
N SER A 128 -30.56 -28.49 -13.92
CA SER A 128 -31.60 -29.22 -14.67
C SER A 128 -32.95 -28.49 -14.71
N ILE A 129 -33.15 -27.48 -13.85
CA ILE A 129 -34.39 -26.71 -13.78
C ILE A 129 -34.35 -25.61 -14.85
N ALA A 130 -35.24 -25.67 -15.85
CA ALA A 130 -35.26 -24.70 -16.94
C ALA A 130 -35.57 -23.25 -16.46
N ASP A 131 -36.50 -23.11 -15.51
CA ASP A 131 -36.96 -21.82 -14.98
C ASP A 131 -35.94 -21.21 -13.99
N LEU A 132 -35.51 -19.97 -14.26
CA LEU A 132 -34.50 -19.27 -13.44
C LEU A 132 -35.01 -18.90 -12.04
N GLN A 133 -36.29 -18.55 -11.91
CA GLN A 133 -36.88 -18.18 -10.64
C GLN A 133 -37.01 -19.41 -9.72
N LYS A 134 -37.44 -20.54 -10.27
CA LYS A 134 -37.46 -21.82 -9.54
C LYS A 134 -36.07 -22.31 -9.17
N ARG A 135 -35.06 -22.09 -10.03
CA ARG A 135 -33.64 -22.35 -9.69
C ARG A 135 -33.19 -21.53 -8.49
N ARG A 136 -33.46 -20.24 -8.49
CA ARG A 136 -33.12 -19.33 -7.39
C ARG A 136 -33.79 -19.78 -6.09
N GLU A 137 -35.08 -20.09 -6.10
CA GLU A 137 -35.80 -20.58 -4.92
C GLU A 137 -35.21 -21.89 -4.37
N ALA A 138 -34.79 -22.79 -5.25
CA ALA A 138 -34.14 -24.04 -4.86
C ALA A 138 -32.73 -23.81 -4.28
N TYR A 139 -31.97 -22.88 -4.85
CA TYR A 139 -30.68 -22.46 -4.29
C TYR A 139 -30.83 -21.81 -2.91
N ASP A 140 -31.82 -20.91 -2.73
CA ASP A 140 -32.10 -20.24 -1.46
C ASP A 140 -32.48 -21.23 -0.34
N LYS A 141 -33.07 -22.38 -0.69
CA LYS A 141 -33.32 -23.47 0.27
C LYS A 141 -32.01 -24.12 0.73
N LEU A 142 -31.10 -24.44 -0.19
CA LEU A 142 -29.79 -25.00 0.16
C LEU A 142 -28.98 -24.04 1.03
N LEU A 143 -29.03 -22.74 0.72
CA LEU A 143 -28.32 -21.72 1.49
C LEU A 143 -28.78 -21.65 2.95
N LYS A 144 -30.07 -21.93 3.24
CA LYS A 144 -30.59 -21.97 4.61
C LYS A 144 -30.30 -23.29 5.33
N GLU A 145 -30.10 -24.36 4.58
CA GLU A 145 -29.89 -25.71 5.12
C GLU A 145 -28.42 -25.95 5.51
N TYR A 146 -27.47 -25.35 4.79
CA TYR A 146 -26.04 -25.62 4.95
C TYR A 146 -25.26 -24.40 5.42
N ILE A 147 -24.30 -24.63 6.32
CA ILE A 147 -23.33 -23.64 6.79
C ILE A 147 -21.96 -24.02 6.24
N ILE A 148 -21.09 -23.04 5.99
CA ILE A 148 -19.70 -23.26 5.55
C ILE A 148 -18.87 -23.77 6.73
N ASP A 149 -18.54 -25.06 6.72
CA ASP A 149 -17.72 -25.71 7.74
C ASP A 149 -16.96 -26.93 7.17
N LYS A 150 -16.35 -27.73 8.05
CA LYS A 150 -15.57 -28.93 7.67
C LYS A 150 -16.41 -30.07 7.09
N THR A 151 -17.72 -30.04 7.27
CA THR A 151 -18.64 -31.05 6.74
C THR A 151 -19.11 -30.70 5.34
N THR A 152 -19.19 -29.41 5.00
CA THR A 152 -19.70 -28.93 3.71
C THR A 152 -18.60 -28.50 2.75
N TYR A 153 -17.42 -28.10 3.25
CA TYR A 153 -16.29 -27.62 2.46
C TYR A 153 -15.03 -28.46 2.65
N GLU A 154 -14.12 -28.35 1.70
CA GLU A 154 -12.82 -29.04 1.64
C GLU A 154 -11.72 -28.06 1.22
N ALA A 155 -10.51 -28.29 1.74
CA ALA A 155 -9.33 -27.50 1.46
C ALA A 155 -8.24 -28.41 0.88
N TRP A 156 -7.73 -28.09 -0.32
CA TRP A 156 -6.68 -28.87 -0.96
C TRP A 156 -5.61 -28.00 -1.58
N THR A 157 -4.40 -28.56 -1.67
CA THR A 157 -3.33 -28.05 -2.50
C THR A 157 -3.16 -28.98 -3.69
N VAL A 158 -3.14 -28.43 -4.89
CA VAL A 158 -2.97 -29.15 -6.16
C VAL A 158 -1.79 -28.57 -6.93
N TYR A 159 -1.17 -29.41 -7.75
CA TYR A 159 0.06 -29.10 -8.50
C TYR A 159 -0.16 -29.27 -10.00
N GLN A 160 0.71 -28.68 -10.82
CA GLN A 160 0.76 -28.88 -12.28
C GLN A 160 -0.44 -28.34 -13.08
N GLY A 161 -1.30 -27.52 -12.46
CA GLY A 161 -2.44 -26.89 -13.14
C GLY A 161 -2.02 -25.82 -14.14
N THR A 162 -2.83 -25.61 -15.18
CA THR A 162 -2.56 -24.63 -16.25
C THR A 162 -3.45 -23.38 -16.17
N CYS A 163 -4.55 -23.43 -15.40
CA CYS A 163 -5.57 -22.39 -15.37
C CYS A 163 -5.17 -21.17 -14.53
N ASP A 164 -5.29 -19.96 -15.11
CA ASP A 164 -5.15 -18.70 -14.38
C ASP A 164 -6.51 -18.28 -13.84
N PHE A 165 -6.71 -18.47 -12.53
CA PHE A 165 -8.00 -18.19 -11.90
C PHE A 165 -8.34 -16.71 -11.80
N SER A 166 -7.45 -15.80 -12.25
CA SER A 166 -7.83 -14.40 -12.40
C SER A 166 -8.85 -14.16 -13.54
N ASP A 167 -8.95 -15.08 -14.51
CA ASP A 167 -9.94 -15.02 -15.60
C ASP A 167 -11.34 -15.49 -15.13
N GLU A 168 -12.35 -14.67 -15.42
CA GLU A 168 -13.76 -14.96 -15.11
C GLU A 168 -14.28 -16.20 -15.85
N ASN A 169 -13.91 -16.37 -17.13
CA ASN A 169 -14.43 -17.45 -17.96
C ASN A 169 -13.97 -18.82 -17.44
N GLU A 170 -12.70 -18.90 -17.06
CA GLU A 170 -12.14 -20.12 -16.48
C GLU A 170 -12.77 -20.44 -15.13
N TYR A 171 -13.03 -19.43 -14.30
CA TYR A 171 -13.73 -19.66 -13.02
C TYR A 171 -15.16 -20.16 -13.20
N VAL A 172 -15.93 -19.53 -14.09
CA VAL A 172 -17.30 -19.96 -14.41
C VAL A 172 -17.29 -21.40 -14.92
N ARG A 173 -16.28 -21.80 -15.69
CA ARG A 173 -16.11 -23.17 -16.19
C ARG A 173 -15.91 -24.19 -15.05
N ILE A 174 -15.17 -23.86 -13.99
CA ILE A 174 -14.86 -24.79 -12.90
C ILE A 174 -15.84 -24.75 -11.73
N ALA A 175 -16.34 -23.56 -11.37
CA ALA A 175 -17.15 -23.32 -10.18
C ALA A 175 -18.64 -23.13 -10.51
N GLY A 176 -18.95 -22.69 -11.74
CA GLY A 176 -20.30 -22.40 -12.21
C GLY A 176 -20.64 -20.92 -12.32
N ASP A 177 -21.73 -20.63 -13.01
CA ASP A 177 -22.33 -19.31 -13.13
C ASP A 177 -23.38 -19.12 -12.04
N PHE A 178 -23.03 -18.31 -11.04
CA PHE A 178 -23.89 -17.98 -9.90
C PHE A 178 -25.01 -16.98 -10.26
N SER A 179 -24.90 -16.26 -11.37
CA SER A 179 -25.95 -15.34 -11.84
C SER A 179 -27.13 -16.11 -12.40
N ASN A 180 -26.85 -17.19 -13.13
CA ASN A 180 -27.86 -18.06 -13.74
C ASN A 180 -28.08 -19.36 -12.94
N PHE A 181 -27.36 -19.58 -11.84
CA PHE A 181 -27.37 -20.82 -11.05
C PHE A 181 -27.12 -22.07 -11.90
N ILE A 182 -26.12 -22.00 -12.79
CA ILE A 182 -25.69 -23.11 -13.66
C ILE A 182 -24.33 -23.58 -13.18
N PHE A 183 -24.29 -24.80 -12.66
CA PHE A 183 -23.08 -25.41 -12.10
C PHE A 183 -22.58 -26.55 -12.99
N PRO A 184 -21.25 -26.76 -13.09
CA PRO A 184 -20.66 -27.84 -13.87
C PRO A 184 -20.84 -29.20 -13.19
N ASN A 185 -20.75 -30.28 -13.97
CA ASN A 185 -20.86 -31.64 -13.45
C ASN A 185 -19.64 -31.98 -12.57
N PRO A 186 -19.82 -32.27 -11.27
CA PRO A 186 -18.71 -32.55 -10.35
C PRO A 186 -17.96 -33.85 -10.67
N SER A 187 -18.54 -34.77 -11.44
CA SER A 187 -17.87 -35.99 -11.91
C SER A 187 -16.79 -35.73 -12.95
N VAL A 188 -16.84 -34.58 -13.63
CA VAL A 188 -15.79 -34.13 -14.55
C VAL A 188 -14.83 -33.24 -13.75
N GLU A 189 -13.81 -33.84 -13.15
CA GLU A 189 -12.72 -33.05 -12.55
C GLU A 189 -11.80 -32.56 -13.67
N TYR A 190 -11.75 -31.25 -13.88
CA TYR A 190 -10.85 -30.58 -14.82
C TYR A 190 -9.39 -30.63 -14.32
N ILE A 191 -8.81 -31.84 -14.22
CA ILE A 191 -7.48 -32.08 -13.64
C ILE A 191 -6.40 -31.29 -14.40
N ASP A 192 -6.48 -31.19 -15.73
CA ASP A 192 -5.52 -30.42 -16.54
C ASP A 192 -5.53 -28.91 -16.19
N LEU A 193 -6.69 -28.39 -15.79
CA LEU A 193 -6.88 -26.98 -15.44
C LEU A 193 -6.53 -26.71 -13.96
N LEU A 194 -7.13 -27.49 -13.05
CA LEU A 194 -6.98 -27.33 -11.61
C LEU A 194 -5.62 -27.82 -11.11
N GLY A 195 -5.10 -28.89 -11.69
CA GLY A 195 -3.93 -29.61 -11.23
C GLY A 195 -4.29 -30.94 -10.55
N ASN A 196 -3.25 -31.74 -10.31
CA ASN A 196 -3.35 -33.06 -9.72
C ASN A 196 -3.03 -33.04 -8.21
N ARG A 197 -3.65 -33.95 -7.46
CA ARG A 197 -3.29 -34.23 -6.07
C ARG A 197 -2.20 -35.30 -6.06
N GLN A 198 -0.96 -34.84 -5.94
CA GLN A 198 0.20 -35.71 -5.75
C GLN A 198 0.13 -36.32 -4.34
N ARG A 199 -0.17 -37.63 -4.24
CA ARG A 199 -0.17 -38.34 -2.95
C ARG A 199 1.27 -38.56 -2.50
N GLY A 200 1.63 -38.06 -1.31
CA GLY A 200 2.95 -38.25 -0.72
C GLY A 200 3.98 -37.15 -1.04
N TYR A 201 3.64 -36.19 -1.91
CA TYR A 201 4.48 -35.02 -2.17
C TYR A 201 3.93 -33.80 -1.41
N ASN A 202 4.76 -33.21 -0.56
CA ASN A 202 4.45 -32.00 0.17
C ASN A 202 5.48 -30.92 -0.18
N LEU A 203 5.04 -29.89 -0.92
CA LEU A 203 5.91 -28.79 -1.33
C LEU A 203 6.66 -28.16 -0.14
N LEU A 204 6.01 -28.08 1.02
CA LEU A 204 6.56 -27.48 2.24
C LEU A 204 7.85 -28.16 2.73
N ASP A 205 8.11 -29.41 2.32
CA ASP A 205 9.32 -30.13 2.70
C ASP A 205 10.53 -29.68 1.86
N HIS A 206 10.30 -29.06 0.69
CA HIS A 206 11.32 -28.66 -0.29
C HIS A 206 11.52 -27.15 -0.41
N ILE A 207 10.69 -26.34 0.26
CA ILE A 207 10.81 -24.87 0.30
C ILE A 207 10.94 -24.36 1.72
N SER A 208 11.65 -23.25 1.91
CA SER A 208 11.64 -22.50 3.16
C SER A 208 10.87 -21.19 2.98
N CYS A 209 9.95 -20.90 3.90
CA CYS A 209 9.25 -19.62 3.94
C CYS A 209 9.32 -19.01 5.33
N THR A 210 10.04 -17.90 5.46
CA THR A 210 10.09 -17.13 6.71
C THR A 210 9.16 -15.94 6.61
N TYR A 211 8.19 -15.83 7.53
CA TYR A 211 7.28 -14.70 7.63
C TYR A 211 7.58 -13.86 8.87
N ALA A 212 8.04 -12.63 8.65
CA ALA A 212 8.21 -11.59 9.66
C ALA A 212 6.96 -10.70 9.65
N ARG A 213 6.17 -10.78 10.73
CA ARG A 213 4.92 -10.02 10.90
C ARG A 213 5.20 -8.54 11.13
N ALA A 214 4.15 -7.72 11.00
CA ALA A 214 4.18 -6.32 11.44
C ALA A 214 4.68 -6.23 12.89
N LEU A 215 5.84 -5.59 13.04
CA LEU A 215 6.60 -5.51 14.28
C LEU A 215 5.93 -4.54 15.27
N ARG A 216 4.86 -4.99 15.93
CA ARG A 216 4.12 -4.23 16.94
C ARG A 216 4.54 -4.54 18.37
N ASP A 217 4.94 -5.78 18.64
CA ASP A 217 5.43 -6.23 19.95
C ASP A 217 6.51 -7.31 19.79
N VAL A 218 7.66 -6.91 19.23
CA VAL A 218 8.80 -7.80 18.99
C VAL A 218 9.40 -8.33 20.28
N VAL A 219 9.31 -7.57 21.37
CA VAL A 219 9.80 -8.00 22.68
C VAL A 219 9.01 -9.23 23.16
N SER A 220 7.68 -9.24 22.99
CA SER A 220 6.86 -10.42 23.31
C SER A 220 7.21 -11.64 22.44
N GLU A 221 7.48 -11.43 21.14
CA GLU A 221 7.87 -12.52 20.22
C GLU A 221 9.25 -13.09 20.57
N LEU A 222 10.22 -12.24 20.89
CA LEU A 222 11.56 -12.66 21.33
C LEU A 222 11.53 -13.37 22.70
N LYS A 223 10.56 -13.05 23.57
CA LYS A 223 10.36 -13.78 24.83
C LYS A 223 9.71 -15.16 24.63
N ASN A 224 8.99 -15.39 23.54
CA ASN A 224 8.32 -16.65 23.30
C ASN A 224 9.25 -17.64 22.60
N ASN A 225 9.74 -18.66 23.33
CA ASN A 225 10.71 -19.64 22.83
C ASN A 225 10.31 -20.31 21.51
N ARG A 226 9.00 -20.48 21.22
CA ARG A 226 8.54 -21.09 19.97
C ARG A 226 8.77 -20.19 18.75
N PHE A 227 8.68 -18.88 18.91
CA PHE A 227 8.75 -17.91 17.83
C PHE A 227 10.06 -17.12 17.80
N ASN A 228 10.86 -17.23 18.87
CA ASN A 228 12.16 -16.57 18.98
C ASN A 228 13.16 -17.13 17.94
N PRO A 229 13.61 -16.32 16.96
CA PRO A 229 14.61 -16.73 15.97
C PRO A 229 15.94 -17.16 16.59
N PHE A 230 16.35 -16.49 17.67
CA PHE A 230 17.59 -16.77 18.38
C PHE A 230 17.58 -18.18 18.99
N GLN A 231 16.45 -18.61 19.56
CA GLN A 231 16.31 -19.95 20.11
C GLN A 231 16.45 -21.04 19.04
N LYS A 232 15.88 -20.81 17.85
CA LYS A 232 16.05 -21.74 16.73
C LYS A 232 17.50 -21.82 16.22
N LEU A 233 18.21 -20.70 16.22
CA LEU A 233 19.64 -20.65 15.89
C LEU A 233 20.47 -21.42 16.94
N LEU A 234 20.15 -21.26 18.22
CA LEU A 234 20.77 -22.04 19.30
C LEU A 234 20.48 -23.54 19.17
N ASP A 235 19.24 -23.92 18.82
CA ASP A 235 18.88 -25.31 18.53
C ASP A 235 19.73 -25.88 17.38
N PHE A 236 20.02 -25.08 16.35
CA PHE A 236 20.88 -25.48 15.25
C PHE A 236 22.32 -25.71 15.72
N ILE A 237 22.92 -24.72 16.39
CA ILE A 237 24.30 -24.79 16.88
C ILE A 237 24.46 -25.91 17.91
N SER A 238 23.46 -26.17 18.76
CA SER A 238 23.50 -27.22 19.79
C SER A 238 23.72 -28.62 19.24
N LYS A 239 23.39 -28.87 17.96
CA LYS A 239 23.57 -30.18 17.32
C LYS A 239 25.04 -30.50 17.04
N ASP A 240 25.84 -29.46 16.77
CA ASP A 240 27.25 -29.59 16.38
C ASP A 240 28.21 -29.46 17.58
N ILE A 241 27.68 -29.10 18.76
CA ILE A 241 28.48 -28.99 19.98
C ILE A 241 28.71 -30.38 20.60
N SER A 242 29.98 -30.68 20.88
CA SER A 242 30.41 -31.85 21.65
C SER A 242 30.22 -31.61 23.15
N ASN A 243 29.85 -32.67 23.88
CA ASN A 243 29.72 -32.57 25.33
C ASN A 243 31.09 -32.45 26.00
N ASP A 244 31.20 -31.45 26.88
CA ASP A 244 32.35 -31.22 27.74
C ASP A 244 32.05 -31.75 29.14
N GLU A 245 32.78 -32.80 29.54
CA GLU A 245 32.61 -33.47 30.84
C GLU A 245 33.00 -32.56 32.02
N GLU A 246 33.95 -31.64 31.81
CA GLU A 246 34.41 -30.71 32.85
C GLU A 246 33.32 -29.67 33.15
N LEU A 247 32.75 -29.06 32.10
CA LEU A 247 31.62 -28.12 32.24
C LEU A 247 30.40 -28.78 32.89
N THR A 248 30.10 -30.03 32.52
CA THR A 248 29.01 -30.82 33.10
C THR A 248 29.19 -30.99 34.61
N SER A 249 30.41 -31.34 35.04
CA SER A 249 30.72 -31.55 36.47
C SER A 249 30.59 -30.26 37.30
N ASN A 250 31.03 -29.13 36.74
CA ASN A 250 30.94 -27.82 37.39
C ASN A 250 29.49 -27.39 37.62
N ILE A 251 28.58 -27.72 36.69
CA ILE A 251 27.17 -27.32 36.78
C ILE A 251 26.42 -28.16 37.81
N ILE A 252 26.76 -29.44 37.93
CA ILE A 252 26.25 -30.32 38.99
C ILE A 252 26.68 -29.76 40.37
N ASP A 253 27.93 -29.33 40.51
CA ASP A 253 28.42 -28.71 41.76
C ASP A 253 27.68 -27.40 42.08
N VAL A 254 27.42 -26.55 41.08
CA VAL A 254 26.62 -25.32 41.25
C VAL A 254 25.18 -25.63 41.69
N ASN A 255 24.51 -26.59 41.05
CA ASN A 255 23.14 -27.00 41.43
C ASN A 255 23.10 -27.52 42.87
N ASN A 256 24.11 -28.30 43.29
CA ASN A 256 24.24 -28.77 44.67
C ASN A 256 24.43 -27.62 45.65
N LYS A 257 25.31 -26.66 45.35
CA LYS A 257 25.53 -25.47 46.19
C LYS A 257 24.24 -24.68 46.39
N ILE A 258 23.44 -24.46 45.34
CA ILE A 258 22.15 -23.74 45.44
C ILE A 258 21.16 -24.52 46.32
N SER A 259 21.08 -25.85 46.18
CA SER A 259 20.17 -26.69 46.97
C SER A 259 20.50 -26.70 48.48
N THR A 260 21.75 -26.40 48.85
CA THR A 260 22.20 -26.39 50.25
C THR A 260 21.98 -25.05 50.97
N ILE A 261 21.50 -24.02 50.27
CA ILE A 261 21.15 -22.73 50.86
C ILE A 261 20.06 -22.93 51.92
N SER A 262 20.27 -22.33 53.10
CA SER A 262 19.50 -22.65 54.31
C SER A 262 18.01 -22.37 54.18
N GLU A 263 17.65 -21.33 53.44
CA GLU A 263 16.30 -20.86 53.15
C GLU A 263 15.58 -21.83 52.21
N VAL A 264 16.26 -22.29 51.15
CA VAL A 264 15.73 -23.27 50.19
C VAL A 264 15.50 -24.61 50.88
N ARG A 265 16.44 -25.03 51.73
CA ARG A 265 16.31 -26.26 52.52
C ARG A 265 15.15 -26.20 53.51
N LYS A 266 14.95 -25.07 54.20
CA LYS A 266 13.80 -24.83 55.09
C LYS A 266 12.47 -24.88 54.35
N LEU A 267 12.40 -24.30 53.15
CA LEU A 267 11.21 -24.36 52.29
C LEU A 267 10.91 -25.81 51.88
N SER A 268 11.94 -26.53 51.42
CA SER A 268 11.83 -27.95 51.02
C SER A 268 11.31 -28.83 52.16
N THR A 269 11.90 -28.71 53.35
CA THR A 269 11.43 -29.46 54.52
C THR A 269 10.03 -29.05 54.96
N GLY A 270 9.68 -27.77 54.84
CA GLY A 270 8.34 -27.24 55.13
C GLY A 270 7.25 -27.80 54.19
N ILE A 271 7.54 -27.89 52.90
CA ILE A 271 6.62 -28.49 51.91
C ILE A 271 6.47 -29.99 52.17
N LEU A 272 7.58 -30.70 52.41
CA LEU A 272 7.57 -32.13 52.75
C LEU A 272 6.72 -32.41 53.99
N THR A 273 6.92 -31.64 55.07
CA THR A 273 6.12 -31.78 56.30
C THR A 273 4.65 -31.45 56.07
N SER A 274 4.32 -30.43 55.28
CA SER A 274 2.93 -30.10 54.93
C SER A 274 2.24 -31.24 54.16
N ILE A 275 2.91 -31.80 53.14
CA ILE A 275 2.39 -32.92 52.35
C ILE A 275 2.27 -34.19 53.20
N THR A 276 3.27 -34.48 54.02
CA THR A 276 3.25 -35.65 54.92
C THR A 276 2.14 -35.54 55.97
N ASN A 277 1.90 -34.34 56.50
CA ASN A 277 0.80 -34.08 57.44
C ASN A 277 -0.58 -34.18 56.76
N ALA A 278 -0.69 -33.83 55.47
CA ALA A 278 -1.95 -33.83 54.73
C ALA A 278 -2.36 -35.23 54.22
N VAL A 279 -1.41 -36.04 53.73
CA VAL A 279 -1.70 -37.31 53.03
C VAL A 279 -1.15 -38.55 53.78
N GLY A 280 -0.40 -38.35 54.86
CA GLY A 280 0.25 -39.41 55.64
C GLY A 280 1.52 -39.95 54.97
N SER A 281 2.43 -40.52 55.76
CA SER A 281 3.75 -40.99 55.29
C SER A 281 3.69 -42.13 54.27
N THR A 282 2.59 -42.88 54.21
CA THR A 282 2.39 -44.00 53.25
C THR A 282 2.11 -43.53 51.83
N TYR A 283 1.49 -42.36 51.67
CA TYR A 283 1.07 -41.82 50.36
C TYR A 283 1.77 -40.49 50.03
N SER A 284 2.68 -40.03 50.88
CA SER A 284 3.45 -38.81 50.63
C SER A 284 4.41 -39.02 49.47
N PRO A 285 4.32 -38.24 48.38
CA PRO A 285 5.31 -38.27 47.32
C PRO A 285 6.68 -37.80 47.83
N LEU A 286 7.75 -38.30 47.22
CA LEU A 286 9.10 -37.76 47.39
C LEU A 286 9.18 -36.44 46.64
N VAL A 287 9.42 -35.34 47.37
CA VAL A 287 9.55 -34.00 46.81
C VAL A 287 10.95 -33.48 47.15
N ASN A 288 11.76 -33.25 46.12
CA ASN A 288 13.07 -32.63 46.22
C ASN A 288 13.03 -31.28 45.52
N ILE A 289 13.53 -30.24 46.19
CA ILE A 289 13.73 -28.91 45.58
C ILE A 289 15.21 -28.80 45.22
N SER A 290 15.50 -28.79 43.92
CA SER A 290 16.84 -28.60 43.37
C SER A 290 16.84 -27.46 42.36
N SER A 291 17.99 -26.81 42.18
CA SER A 291 18.22 -25.95 41.02
C SER A 291 18.28 -26.83 39.77
N GLU A 292 17.53 -26.49 38.72
CA GLU A 292 17.47 -27.21 37.45
C GLU A 292 18.22 -26.44 36.35
N LEU A 293 19.50 -26.10 36.57
CA LEU A 293 20.34 -25.78 35.42
C LEU A 293 20.59 -27.09 34.65
N PRO A 294 20.36 -27.15 33.33
CA PRO A 294 20.59 -28.35 32.55
C PRO A 294 22.05 -28.80 32.69
N SER A 295 22.30 -30.08 32.96
CA SER A 295 23.66 -30.60 33.04
C SER A 295 24.22 -30.95 31.65
N ASP A 296 23.35 -31.14 30.65
CA ASP A 296 23.78 -31.37 29.26
C ASP A 296 24.16 -30.03 28.60
N VAL A 297 25.39 -29.95 28.06
CA VAL A 297 25.92 -28.77 27.35
C VAL A 297 24.99 -28.34 26.22
N LYS A 298 24.34 -29.31 25.55
CA LYS A 298 23.38 -29.02 24.48
C LYS A 298 22.15 -28.27 24.98
N ASP A 299 21.69 -28.59 26.17
CA ASP A 299 20.52 -27.94 26.77
C ASP A 299 20.91 -26.63 27.46
N LEU A 300 22.14 -26.49 27.95
CA LEU A 300 22.68 -25.20 28.43
C LEU A 300 22.72 -24.13 27.35
N VAL A 301 23.15 -24.49 26.14
CA VAL A 301 23.22 -23.55 25.01
C VAL A 301 21.85 -22.97 24.69
N LYS A 302 20.77 -23.74 24.86
CA LYS A 302 19.39 -23.29 24.65
C LYS A 302 18.89 -22.31 25.73
N VAL A 303 19.55 -22.26 26.89
CA VAL A 303 19.20 -21.34 27.98
C VAL A 303 19.86 -19.96 27.78
N LEU A 304 20.79 -19.82 26.83
CA LEU A 304 21.44 -18.55 26.53
C LEU A 304 20.41 -17.47 26.18
N GLN A 305 20.61 -16.28 26.75
CA GLN A 305 19.75 -15.13 26.54
C GLN A 305 20.50 -14.04 25.78
N LEU A 306 19.79 -13.38 24.87
CA LEU A 306 20.32 -12.24 24.14
C LEU A 306 20.19 -10.98 25.00
N LYS A 307 21.32 -10.31 25.24
CA LYS A 307 21.39 -8.98 25.88
C LYS A 307 21.96 -7.97 24.91
N ALA A 308 21.48 -6.74 24.97
CA ALA A 308 21.88 -5.70 24.04
C ALA A 308 22.05 -4.36 24.76
N GLY A 309 23.03 -3.59 24.31
CA GLY A 309 23.41 -2.30 24.87
C GLY A 309 23.42 -1.21 23.80
N ASP A 310 23.43 0.05 24.23
CA ASP A 310 23.60 1.17 23.31
C ASP A 310 25.09 1.36 23.00
N SER A 311 25.42 1.65 21.74
CA SER A 311 26.81 1.83 21.28
C SER A 311 27.48 3.07 21.89
N LEU A 312 26.68 3.98 22.44
CA LEU A 312 27.14 5.19 23.13
C LEU A 312 27.37 5.00 24.63
N SER A 313 26.93 3.89 25.22
CA SER A 313 27.16 3.55 26.63
C SER A 313 28.25 2.50 26.75
N ASP A 314 29.43 2.88 27.27
CA ASP A 314 30.53 1.95 27.51
C ASP A 314 30.09 0.80 28.43
N GLY A 315 29.91 -0.39 27.85
CA GLY A 315 29.74 -1.66 28.57
C GLY A 315 28.37 -1.93 29.20
N TYR A 316 27.38 -1.04 29.10
CA TYR A 316 26.04 -1.32 29.61
C TYR A 316 25.28 -2.23 28.65
N THR A 317 25.02 -3.47 29.07
CA THR A 317 24.13 -4.40 28.35
C THR A 317 22.88 -4.62 29.20
N ALA A 318 21.72 -4.45 28.58
CA ALA A 318 20.43 -4.59 29.23
C ALA A 318 19.60 -5.70 28.59
N ASP A 319 18.51 -6.04 29.27
CA ASP A 319 17.49 -6.91 28.70
C ASP A 319 16.83 -6.22 27.51
N LEU A 320 16.41 -6.99 26.50
CA LEU A 320 15.75 -6.48 25.29
C LEU A 320 14.50 -5.64 25.58
N SER A 321 13.88 -5.80 26.76
CA SER A 321 12.75 -4.99 27.21
C SER A 321 13.11 -3.55 27.59
N GLU A 322 14.38 -3.27 27.88
CA GLU A 322 14.87 -1.91 28.19
C GLU A 322 15.28 -1.14 26.92
N MET A 323 15.32 -1.79 25.76
CA MET A 323 15.67 -1.16 24.50
C MET A 323 14.52 -0.39 23.88
N SER A 324 14.85 0.55 22.99
CA SER A 324 13.86 1.13 22.08
C SER A 324 13.27 0.03 21.17
N LEU A 325 11.97 0.15 20.87
CA LEU A 325 11.29 -0.76 19.94
C LEU A 325 12.01 -0.83 18.59
N GLY A 326 12.59 0.27 18.12
CA GLY A 326 13.39 0.30 16.89
C GLY A 326 14.64 -0.57 16.95
N GLY A 327 15.39 -0.52 18.06
CA GLY A 327 16.55 -1.39 18.28
C GLY A 327 16.16 -2.87 18.35
N ALA A 328 15.09 -3.18 19.09
CA ALA A 328 14.56 -4.54 19.16
C ALA A 328 14.09 -5.07 17.79
N ASN A 329 13.42 -4.23 17.00
CA ASN A 329 12.98 -4.56 15.64
C ASN A 329 14.16 -4.86 14.71
N LEU A 330 15.25 -4.11 14.81
CA LEU A 330 16.47 -4.37 14.02
C LEU A 330 17.15 -5.66 14.42
N ILE A 331 17.27 -5.93 15.72
CA ILE A 331 17.83 -7.20 16.21
C ILE A 331 16.97 -8.37 15.72
N TYR A 332 15.65 -8.29 15.86
CA TYR A 332 14.74 -9.33 15.39
C TYR A 332 14.88 -9.57 13.89
N LEU A 333 14.92 -8.51 13.08
CA LEU A 333 15.07 -8.66 11.65
C LEU A 333 16.45 -9.23 11.29
N ALA A 334 17.53 -8.78 11.94
CA ALA A 334 18.87 -9.34 11.74
C ALA A 334 18.93 -10.83 12.09
N LEU A 335 18.32 -11.23 13.21
CA LEU A 335 18.22 -12.64 13.60
C LEU A 335 17.37 -13.44 12.59
N LYS A 336 16.28 -12.87 12.07
CA LYS A 336 15.46 -13.51 11.03
C LYS A 336 16.21 -13.67 9.71
N LEU A 337 16.98 -12.66 9.32
CA LEU A 337 17.83 -12.71 8.14
C LEU A 337 18.96 -13.74 8.33
N TYR A 338 19.53 -13.83 9.53
CA TYR A 338 20.56 -14.83 9.83
C TYR A 338 20.00 -16.26 9.95
N GLU A 339 18.87 -16.45 10.64
CA GLU A 339 18.09 -17.72 10.64
C GLU A 339 17.84 -18.18 9.21
N TYR A 340 17.53 -17.23 8.34
CA TYR A 340 17.31 -17.47 6.94
C TYR A 340 18.62 -17.82 6.19
N GLU A 341 19.71 -17.07 6.36
CA GLU A 341 21.02 -17.35 5.73
C GLU A 341 21.59 -18.71 6.13
N GLU A 342 21.46 -19.09 7.40
CA GLU A 342 21.82 -20.43 7.89
C GLU A 342 20.87 -21.50 7.34
N GLY A 343 19.57 -21.20 7.24
CA GLY A 343 18.57 -22.09 6.65
C GLY A 343 18.81 -22.39 5.16
N VAL A 344 19.39 -21.44 4.40
CA VAL A 344 19.81 -21.60 3.00
C VAL A 344 20.89 -22.69 2.84
N SER A 345 21.59 -23.08 3.91
CA SER A 345 22.56 -24.18 3.90
C SER A 345 21.92 -25.57 3.77
N LYS A 346 20.60 -25.70 3.92
CA LYS A 346 19.86 -26.89 3.49
C LYS A 346 19.69 -26.82 1.97
N ASN A 347 19.95 -27.92 1.25
CA ASN A 347 19.75 -28.06 -0.21
C ASN A 347 18.26 -27.97 -0.62
N LEU A 348 17.55 -26.91 -0.24
CA LEU A 348 16.16 -26.64 -0.59
C LEU A 348 16.07 -26.03 -1.99
N LEU A 349 14.95 -26.27 -2.67
CA LEU A 349 14.72 -25.82 -4.05
C LEU A 349 14.63 -24.29 -4.15
N SER A 350 14.04 -23.63 -3.14
CA SER A 350 13.88 -22.18 -3.07
C SER A 350 13.57 -21.69 -1.66
N ASN A 351 13.89 -20.42 -1.42
CA ASN A 351 13.73 -19.79 -0.14
C ASN A 351 13.03 -18.43 -0.29
N PHE A 352 11.97 -18.23 0.49
CA PHE A 352 11.08 -17.06 0.46
C PHE A 352 11.13 -16.33 1.79
N LEU A 353 11.31 -15.01 1.74
CA LEU A 353 11.26 -14.14 2.92
C LEU A 353 10.12 -13.14 2.76
N ILE A 354 9.14 -13.17 3.65
CA ILE A 354 8.00 -12.25 3.66
C ILE A 354 8.14 -11.32 4.86
N ILE A 355 8.16 -10.01 4.63
CA ILE A 355 8.30 -8.99 5.66
C ILE A 355 7.12 -8.03 5.58
N GLU A 356 6.35 -7.94 6.66
CA GLU A 356 5.19 -7.05 6.75
C GLU A 356 5.51 -5.80 7.57
N GLU A 357 5.25 -4.62 6.98
CA GLU A 357 5.35 -3.30 7.63
C GLU A 357 6.64 -3.08 8.45
N PRO A 358 7.84 -3.30 7.85
CA PRO A 358 9.09 -3.18 8.58
C PRO A 358 9.44 -1.75 9.00
N GLU A 359 8.73 -0.74 8.49
CA GLU A 359 8.94 0.67 8.85
C GLU A 359 8.56 1.02 10.30
N SER A 360 7.75 0.19 10.96
CA SER A 360 7.27 0.46 12.32
C SER A 360 8.44 0.63 13.29
N HIS A 361 8.53 1.80 13.94
CA HIS A 361 9.58 2.15 14.91
C HIS A 361 11.02 2.14 14.38
N ILE A 362 11.24 2.05 13.06
CA ILE A 362 12.58 2.10 12.46
C ILE A 362 12.82 3.47 11.82
N HIS A 363 13.98 4.08 12.09
CA HIS A 363 14.36 5.36 11.49
C HIS A 363 14.50 5.28 9.96
N THR A 364 14.14 6.35 9.25
CA THR A 364 14.05 6.39 7.78
C THR A 364 15.37 6.07 7.06
N HIS A 365 16.51 6.52 7.60
CA HIS A 365 17.83 6.15 7.07
C HIS A 365 18.11 4.65 7.17
N ILE A 366 17.69 4.01 8.26
CA ILE A 366 17.90 2.57 8.46
C ILE A 366 17.00 1.79 7.50
N GLN A 367 15.75 2.24 7.31
CA GLN A 367 14.85 1.66 6.30
C GLN A 367 15.51 1.63 4.91
N LYS A 368 16.08 2.76 4.45
CA LYS A 368 16.75 2.82 3.14
C LYS A 368 17.94 1.87 3.03
N THR A 369 18.87 1.91 3.99
CA THR A 369 20.11 1.13 3.95
C THR A 369 19.87 -0.37 4.08
N LEU A 370 18.93 -0.77 4.94
CA LEU A 370 18.57 -2.17 5.13
C LEU A 370 18.00 -2.77 3.84
N PHE A 371 16.99 -2.12 3.24
CA PHE A 371 16.31 -2.66 2.05
C PHE A 371 17.09 -2.47 0.76
N SER A 372 18.04 -1.53 0.68
CA SER A 372 18.99 -1.47 -0.44
C SER A 372 19.95 -2.66 -0.45
N ASN A 373 20.31 -3.17 0.73
CA ASN A 373 21.34 -4.20 0.90
C ASN A 373 20.80 -5.63 0.92
N LEU A 374 19.48 -5.82 0.96
CA LEU A 374 18.83 -7.14 1.02
C LEU A 374 18.82 -7.93 -0.31
N LYS A 375 19.57 -7.49 -1.33
CA LYS A 375 19.62 -8.11 -2.65
C LYS A 375 20.53 -9.35 -2.64
N ASN A 376 19.98 -10.53 -2.37
CA ASN A 376 20.71 -11.81 -2.41
C ASN A 376 20.26 -12.72 -3.57
N LYS A 377 21.21 -13.37 -4.24
CA LYS A 377 20.97 -14.14 -5.49
C LYS A 377 20.11 -15.41 -5.35
N LYS A 378 19.97 -15.96 -4.13
CA LYS A 378 19.23 -17.21 -3.87
C LYS A 378 17.89 -16.98 -3.16
N THR A 379 17.50 -15.73 -2.94
CA THR A 379 16.39 -15.36 -2.07
C THR A 379 15.39 -14.51 -2.82
N GLN A 380 14.11 -14.84 -2.69
CA GLN A 380 13.05 -13.92 -3.09
C GLN A 380 12.42 -13.27 -1.87
N VAL A 381 12.58 -11.95 -1.77
CA VAL A 381 12.06 -11.14 -0.66
C VAL A 381 10.75 -10.49 -1.09
N PHE A 382 9.73 -10.56 -0.25
CA PHE A 382 8.46 -9.86 -0.40
C PHE A 382 8.25 -8.91 0.77
N ILE A 383 7.95 -7.65 0.48
CA ILE A 383 7.78 -6.63 1.50
C ILE A 383 6.46 -5.93 1.29
N SER A 384 5.67 -5.77 2.35
CA SER A 384 4.56 -4.81 2.33
C SER A 384 4.96 -3.57 3.12
N THR A 385 4.70 -2.39 2.56
CA THR A 385 5.07 -1.14 3.24
C THR A 385 4.09 -0.01 2.93
N HIS A 386 3.99 0.90 3.88
CA HIS A 386 3.39 2.23 3.80
C HIS A 386 4.44 3.34 3.74
N SER A 387 5.73 2.99 3.86
CA SER A 387 6.81 3.96 3.86
C SER A 387 7.18 4.36 2.44
N THR A 388 7.10 5.66 2.17
CA THR A 388 7.63 6.27 0.95
C THR A 388 9.15 6.12 0.87
N HIS A 389 9.85 6.01 2.00
CA HIS A 389 11.30 5.81 2.02
C HIS A 389 11.72 4.41 1.57
N ILE A 390 11.01 3.36 2.01
CA ILE A 390 11.26 1.98 1.54
C ILE A 390 10.89 1.86 0.06
N SER A 391 9.79 2.49 -0.32
CA SER A 391 9.33 2.47 -1.71
C SER A 391 10.27 3.23 -2.65
N SER A 392 10.94 4.30 -2.17
CA SER A 392 11.92 5.06 -2.98
C SER A 392 13.21 4.29 -3.30
N VAL A 393 13.51 3.22 -2.56
CA VAL A 393 14.67 2.34 -2.85
C VAL A 393 14.24 1.03 -3.53
N SER A 394 12.93 0.85 -3.73
CA SER A 394 12.35 -0.28 -4.44
C SER A 394 12.31 -0.03 -5.94
N ASN A 395 12.59 -1.06 -6.72
CA ASN A 395 12.46 -0.97 -8.17
C ASN A 395 10.96 -0.95 -8.54
N ILE A 396 10.55 -0.04 -9.44
CA ILE A 396 9.15 0.05 -9.90
C ILE A 396 8.75 -1.22 -10.65
N SER A 397 9.73 -1.88 -11.30
CA SER A 397 9.58 -3.15 -12.00
C SER A 397 9.27 -4.35 -11.11
N SER A 398 9.57 -4.28 -9.81
CA SER A 398 9.25 -5.29 -8.80
C SER A 398 8.21 -4.83 -7.78
N THR A 399 7.51 -3.73 -8.09
CA THR A 399 6.49 -3.16 -7.21
C THR A 399 5.09 -3.51 -7.69
N ASN A 400 4.23 -3.94 -6.77
CA ASN A 400 2.79 -4.10 -6.99
C ASN A 400 2.04 -3.08 -6.14
N VAL A 401 1.15 -2.31 -6.76
CA VAL A 401 0.29 -1.32 -6.10
C VAL A 401 -1.10 -1.93 -5.91
N LEU A 402 -1.57 -2.02 -4.68
CA LEU A 402 -2.94 -2.42 -4.35
C LEU A 402 -3.84 -1.19 -4.33
N VAL A 403 -4.78 -1.14 -5.27
CA VAL A 403 -5.76 -0.06 -5.41
C VAL A 403 -7.11 -0.55 -4.90
N LYS A 404 -7.69 0.19 -3.96
CA LYS A 404 -9.03 -0.08 -3.44
C LYS A 404 -10.08 0.52 -4.38
N LYS A 405 -11.01 -0.32 -4.84
CA LYS A 405 -12.19 0.07 -5.62
C LYS A 405 -13.45 -0.14 -4.78
N LEU A 406 -14.60 0.27 -5.31
CA LEU A 406 -15.89 0.06 -4.64
C LEU A 406 -16.17 -1.45 -4.56
N GLY A 407 -16.12 -2.00 -3.35
CA GLY A 407 -16.42 -3.41 -3.07
C GLY A 407 -15.23 -4.37 -3.14
N TYR A 408 -14.16 -4.06 -3.88
CA TYR A 408 -13.01 -4.96 -4.08
C TYR A 408 -11.65 -4.24 -4.16
N THR A 409 -10.58 -5.01 -4.10
CA THR A 409 -9.21 -4.54 -4.35
C THR A 409 -8.65 -5.17 -5.61
N GLN A 410 -7.94 -4.36 -6.41
CA GLN A 410 -7.17 -4.80 -7.57
C GLN A 410 -5.68 -4.53 -7.34
N ALA A 411 -4.82 -5.46 -7.76
CA ALA A 411 -3.40 -5.24 -7.85
C ALA A 411 -3.00 -4.75 -9.24
N CYS A 412 -2.04 -3.82 -9.26
CA CYS A 412 -1.56 -3.11 -10.43
C CYS A 412 -0.03 -3.17 -10.46
N SER A 413 0.56 -3.42 -11.63
CA SER A 413 2.01 -3.33 -11.81
C SER A 413 2.36 -2.05 -12.57
N PRO A 414 3.06 -1.07 -11.96
CA PRO A 414 3.29 0.22 -12.60
C PRO A 414 4.22 0.14 -13.82
N SER A 415 5.07 -0.89 -13.92
CA SER A 415 5.96 -1.09 -15.07
C SER A 415 5.31 -1.80 -16.25
N SER A 416 4.04 -2.22 -16.14
CA SER A 416 3.38 -3.02 -17.16
C SER A 416 3.30 -2.28 -18.51
N GLY A 417 3.82 -2.90 -19.56
CA GLY A 417 3.84 -2.34 -20.92
C GLY A 417 4.76 -1.12 -21.12
N LEU A 418 5.72 -0.88 -20.23
CA LEU A 418 6.78 0.12 -20.42
C LEU A 418 8.08 -0.55 -20.89
N ASP A 419 8.88 0.18 -21.67
CA ASP A 419 10.22 -0.23 -22.09
C ASP A 419 11.24 -0.06 -20.96
N GLU A 420 12.29 -0.90 -20.95
CA GLU A 420 13.35 -0.84 -19.92
C GLU A 420 14.03 0.53 -19.78
N PRO A 421 14.37 1.26 -20.86
CA PRO A 421 14.92 2.61 -20.74
C PRO A 421 14.00 3.58 -19.99
N THR A 422 12.70 3.55 -20.28
CA THR A 422 11.72 4.40 -19.57
C THR A 422 11.56 4.00 -18.11
N ILE A 423 11.51 2.69 -17.82
CA ILE A 423 11.48 2.17 -16.44
C ILE A 423 12.68 2.69 -15.64
N ASN A 424 13.89 2.57 -16.20
CA ASN A 424 15.12 3.04 -15.55
C ASN A 424 15.13 4.56 -15.32
N LYS A 425 14.56 5.36 -16.23
CA LYS A 425 14.41 6.81 -16.04
C LYS A 425 13.45 7.12 -14.90
N ILE A 426 12.31 6.42 -14.83
CA ILE A 426 11.32 6.59 -13.77
C ILE A 426 11.91 6.19 -12.41
N GLU A 427 12.57 5.04 -12.32
CA GLU A 427 13.19 4.56 -11.07
C GLU A 427 14.24 5.55 -10.54
N ARG A 428 14.99 6.23 -11.42
CA ARG A 428 15.93 7.29 -11.02
C ARG A 428 15.25 8.61 -10.63
N PHE A 429 14.07 8.86 -11.16
CA PHE A 429 13.32 10.11 -10.94
C PHE A 429 12.47 10.07 -9.67
N LEU A 430 12.01 8.88 -9.27
CA LEU A 430 11.27 8.66 -8.03
C LEU A 430 12.19 8.86 -6.82
N ASP A 431 11.90 9.88 -6.03
CA ASP A 431 12.43 10.08 -4.68
C ASP A 431 11.34 9.81 -3.63
N ALA A 432 11.65 9.96 -2.34
CA ALA A 432 10.68 9.71 -1.28
C ALA A 432 9.44 10.62 -1.34
N ILE A 433 9.54 11.80 -1.96
CA ILE A 433 8.39 12.72 -2.11
C ILE A 433 7.52 12.24 -3.28
N ARG A 434 8.11 12.01 -4.45
CA ARG A 434 7.38 11.57 -5.65
C ARG A 434 6.82 10.16 -5.54
N THR A 435 7.38 9.34 -4.66
CA THR A 435 6.87 7.98 -4.41
C THR A 435 5.52 7.99 -3.70
N ASP A 436 5.07 9.13 -3.16
CA ASP A 436 3.71 9.30 -2.65
C ASP A 436 2.65 8.99 -3.72
N ILE A 437 2.98 9.08 -5.01
CA ILE A 437 2.13 8.68 -6.15
C ILE A 437 1.59 7.24 -6.01
N LEU A 438 2.37 6.35 -5.38
CA LEU A 438 2.01 4.95 -5.18
C LEU A 438 0.97 4.77 -4.06
N PHE A 439 0.87 5.72 -3.13
CA PHE A 439 0.02 5.68 -1.95
C PHE A 439 -1.22 6.58 -2.07
N ALA A 440 -1.08 7.72 -2.74
CA ALA A 440 -2.14 8.69 -2.98
C ALA A 440 -3.40 8.05 -3.57
N LYS A 441 -4.59 8.53 -3.23
CA LYS A 441 -5.83 8.03 -3.83
C LYS A 441 -5.98 8.54 -5.27
N ASN A 442 -5.83 9.85 -5.45
CA ASN A 442 -5.71 10.53 -6.74
C ASN A 442 -4.57 11.56 -6.68
N VAL A 443 -4.06 11.99 -7.84
CA VAL A 443 -2.83 12.78 -7.93
C VAL A 443 -3.02 14.02 -8.82
N ILE A 444 -2.43 15.15 -8.41
CA ILE A 444 -2.22 16.31 -9.28
C ILE A 444 -0.71 16.50 -9.45
N LEU A 445 -0.23 16.43 -10.69
CA LEU A 445 1.14 16.76 -11.06
C LEU A 445 1.26 18.26 -11.34
N ILE A 446 2.25 18.90 -10.73
CA ILE A 446 2.55 20.33 -10.89
C ILE A 446 4.00 20.55 -11.28
N GLU A 447 4.31 21.74 -11.78
CA GLU A 447 5.61 22.06 -12.34
C GLU A 447 6.67 22.39 -11.26
N GLY A 448 6.34 23.21 -10.28
CA GLY A 448 7.32 23.78 -9.36
C GLY A 448 6.85 24.01 -7.91
N ASP A 449 7.72 24.65 -7.15
CA ASP A 449 7.53 24.87 -5.71
C ASP A 449 6.44 25.92 -5.40
N ALA A 450 6.17 26.84 -6.34
CA ALA A 450 5.18 27.89 -6.13
C ALA A 450 3.76 27.32 -6.06
N GLU A 451 3.42 26.43 -6.98
CA GLU A 451 2.17 25.70 -7.01
C GLU A 451 2.05 24.77 -5.80
N GLU A 452 3.15 24.11 -5.43
CA GLU A 452 3.22 23.20 -4.28
C GLU A 452 2.85 23.90 -2.97
N ILE A 453 3.28 25.16 -2.81
CA ILE A 453 2.98 25.99 -1.64
C ILE A 453 1.58 26.62 -1.74
N LEU A 454 1.21 27.17 -2.89
CA LEU A 454 0.01 28.01 -3.01
C LEU A 454 -1.28 27.19 -3.11
N ILE A 455 -1.30 26.09 -3.88
CA ILE A 455 -2.50 25.31 -4.16
C ILE A 455 -3.19 24.79 -2.88
N PRO A 456 -2.49 24.16 -1.91
CA PRO A 456 -3.14 23.67 -0.69
C PRO A 456 -3.88 24.78 0.07
N HIS A 457 -3.29 25.98 0.12
CA HIS A 457 -3.86 27.15 0.79
C HIS A 457 -5.05 27.73 0.02
N LEU A 458 -4.98 27.79 -1.31
CA LEU A 458 -6.09 28.22 -2.16
C LEU A 458 -7.32 27.32 -2.00
N VAL A 459 -7.11 26.00 -1.97
CA VAL A 459 -8.20 25.02 -1.79
C VAL A 459 -8.84 25.19 -0.42
N LYS A 460 -8.04 25.26 0.64
CA LYS A 460 -8.53 25.45 2.01
C LYS A 460 -9.31 26.75 2.18
N ASN A 461 -8.81 27.84 1.60
CA ASN A 461 -9.43 29.15 1.71
C ASN A 461 -10.72 29.27 0.85
N SER A 462 -10.76 28.62 -0.31
CA SER A 462 -11.91 28.69 -1.21
C SER A 462 -13.04 27.75 -0.81
N PHE A 463 -12.71 26.55 -0.34
CA PHE A 463 -13.67 25.46 -0.11
C PHE A 463 -13.80 25.00 1.34
N GLY A 464 -12.93 25.46 2.25
CA GLY A 464 -12.96 25.08 3.66
C GLY A 464 -12.47 23.66 3.95
N VAL A 465 -11.93 22.96 2.95
CA VAL A 465 -11.42 21.58 3.04
C VAL A 465 -9.98 21.51 2.55
N THR A 466 -9.20 20.54 3.02
CA THR A 466 -7.81 20.35 2.55
C THR A 466 -7.72 19.34 1.41
N LEU A 467 -6.61 19.37 0.67
CA LEU A 467 -6.31 18.35 -0.36
C LEU A 467 -6.29 16.92 0.23
N ASP A 468 -5.77 16.77 1.45
CA ASP A 468 -5.74 15.48 2.15
C ASP A 468 -7.16 14.96 2.44
N GLU A 469 -8.09 15.84 2.83
CA GLU A 469 -9.51 15.47 3.03
C GLU A 469 -10.21 15.08 1.72
N LEU A 470 -9.77 15.65 0.60
CA LEU A 470 -10.23 15.28 -0.74
C LEU A 470 -9.56 14.00 -1.28
N GLY A 471 -8.52 13.50 -0.60
CA GLY A 471 -7.73 12.36 -1.03
C GLY A 471 -6.87 12.65 -2.27
N VAL A 472 -6.42 13.89 -2.44
CA VAL A 472 -5.62 14.33 -3.58
C VAL A 472 -4.21 14.66 -3.13
N SER A 473 -3.20 13.94 -3.64
CA SER A 473 -1.79 14.29 -3.40
C SER A 473 -1.28 15.22 -4.50
N LEU A 474 -0.62 16.29 -4.08
CA LEU A 474 0.04 17.25 -4.97
C LEU A 474 1.51 16.86 -5.12
N ILE A 475 1.98 16.62 -6.34
CA ILE A 475 3.35 16.15 -6.58
C ILE A 475 4.06 17.07 -7.58
N SER A 476 5.15 17.67 -7.13
CA SER A 476 6.01 18.49 -7.97
C SER A 476 6.97 17.66 -8.82
N VAL A 477 6.89 17.88 -10.13
CA VAL A 477 7.83 17.31 -11.10
C VAL A 477 9.16 18.07 -11.07
N ARG A 478 9.19 19.31 -10.54
CA ARG A 478 10.36 20.19 -10.50
C ARG A 478 10.97 20.37 -11.90
N GLY A 479 10.12 20.69 -12.86
CA GLY A 479 10.46 20.83 -14.28
C GLY A 479 9.41 20.18 -15.20
N THR A 480 9.80 19.89 -16.44
CA THR A 480 8.89 19.47 -17.52
C THR A 480 8.76 17.95 -17.71
N GLY A 481 9.25 17.14 -16.76
CA GLY A 481 9.26 15.67 -16.81
C GLY A 481 7.91 14.98 -16.61
N PHE A 482 6.80 15.62 -16.99
CA PHE A 482 5.44 15.11 -16.77
C PHE A 482 5.21 13.77 -17.47
N GLU A 483 5.78 13.57 -18.66
CA GLU A 483 5.63 12.36 -19.46
C GLU A 483 6.07 11.10 -18.69
N LEU A 484 7.15 11.18 -17.93
CA LEU A 484 7.69 10.05 -17.18
C LEU A 484 6.72 9.59 -16.09
N LEU A 485 6.26 10.51 -15.24
CA LEU A 485 5.35 10.16 -14.14
C LEU A 485 3.93 9.86 -14.63
N SER A 486 3.44 10.63 -15.60
CA SER A 486 2.10 10.42 -16.17
C SER A 486 1.99 9.07 -16.88
N SER A 487 3.08 8.55 -17.45
CA SER A 487 3.09 7.21 -18.05
C SER A 487 2.68 6.10 -17.08
N LEU A 488 2.90 6.26 -15.77
CA LEU A 488 2.52 5.26 -14.76
C LEU A 488 1.01 5.07 -14.63
N PHE A 489 0.21 6.08 -15.00
CA PHE A 489 -1.24 6.05 -14.91
C PHE A 489 -1.84 5.51 -16.21
N HIS A 490 -2.32 4.27 -16.17
CA HIS A 490 -2.95 3.61 -17.31
C HIS A 490 -3.88 2.50 -16.79
N PRO A 491 -4.96 2.12 -17.51
CA PRO A 491 -5.86 1.04 -17.10
C PRO A 491 -5.16 -0.31 -16.81
N SER A 492 -4.02 -0.59 -17.47
CA SER A 492 -3.20 -1.79 -17.23
C SER A 492 -2.06 -1.59 -16.21
N ARG A 493 -1.87 -0.37 -15.69
CA ARG A 493 -0.85 0.03 -14.70
C ARG A 493 -1.55 0.59 -13.47
N ILE A 494 -1.23 1.81 -13.02
CA ILE A 494 -1.87 2.45 -11.87
C ILE A 494 -3.26 2.97 -12.29
N THR A 495 -4.31 2.39 -11.72
CA THR A 495 -5.71 2.71 -12.03
C THR A 495 -6.28 3.84 -11.17
N LYS A 496 -5.49 4.89 -10.91
CA LYS A 496 -5.86 6.09 -10.14
C LYS A 496 -6.04 7.27 -11.08
N LYS A 497 -6.83 8.28 -10.70
CA LYS A 497 -6.98 9.49 -11.50
C LYS A 497 -5.78 10.41 -11.29
N CYS A 498 -5.27 10.97 -12.38
CA CYS A 498 -4.16 11.90 -12.37
C CYS A 498 -4.49 13.12 -13.23
N ALA A 499 -4.44 14.31 -12.63
CA ALA A 499 -4.48 15.57 -13.37
C ALA A 499 -3.07 16.14 -13.51
N ILE A 500 -2.75 16.68 -14.68
CA ILE A 500 -1.54 17.47 -14.89
C ILE A 500 -1.97 18.93 -14.93
N LEU A 501 -1.39 19.76 -14.08
CA LEU A 501 -1.54 21.20 -14.12
C LEU A 501 -0.21 21.80 -14.54
N THR A 502 -0.18 22.38 -15.74
CA THR A 502 1.02 23.00 -16.32
C THR A 502 0.64 24.22 -17.13
N ASP A 503 1.60 25.10 -17.30
CA ASP A 503 1.48 26.32 -18.08
C ASP A 503 1.57 26.01 -19.59
N ASP A 504 0.76 26.68 -20.41
CA ASP A 504 0.86 26.67 -21.90
C ASP A 504 2.02 27.57 -22.37
N ASP A 505 2.61 28.34 -21.44
CA ASP A 505 3.71 29.28 -21.67
C ASP A 505 3.44 30.24 -22.85
N ILE A 506 2.16 30.56 -23.12
CA ILE A 506 1.81 31.49 -24.20
C ILE A 506 2.44 32.84 -23.88
N ASN A 507 3.23 33.35 -24.82
CA ASN A 507 3.85 34.64 -24.67
C ASN A 507 2.79 35.75 -24.57
N ILE A 508 2.98 36.63 -23.59
CA ILE A 508 2.11 37.77 -23.33
C ILE A 508 2.49 38.97 -24.19
N TYR A 509 3.73 39.00 -24.68
CA TYR A 509 4.25 40.06 -25.52
C TYR A 509 3.79 39.86 -26.98
N ASN A 510 3.49 40.97 -27.67
CA ASN A 510 3.27 40.96 -29.12
C ASN A 510 4.60 40.70 -29.87
N GLU A 511 4.55 40.61 -31.21
CA GLU A 511 5.75 40.45 -32.07
C GLU A 511 6.85 41.51 -31.81
N ASP A 512 6.44 42.68 -31.30
CA ASP A 512 7.33 43.76 -30.89
C ASP A 512 7.61 43.72 -29.38
N LYS A 513 8.89 43.81 -29.03
CA LYS A 513 9.39 43.89 -27.66
C LYS A 513 8.94 45.20 -26.97
N PRO A 514 8.23 45.14 -25.83
CA PRO A 514 7.93 46.34 -25.04
C PRO A 514 9.18 47.01 -24.46
N GLU A 515 9.20 48.35 -24.40
CA GLU A 515 10.32 49.14 -23.87
C GLU A 515 10.69 48.81 -22.40
N TYR A 516 9.72 48.33 -21.63
CA TYR A 516 9.89 48.05 -20.21
C TYR A 516 10.45 46.64 -19.91
N ILE A 517 10.79 45.83 -20.92
CA ILE A 517 11.43 44.51 -20.73
C ILE A 517 12.84 44.44 -21.33
N THR A 518 13.72 43.64 -20.74
CA THR A 518 15.07 43.41 -21.27
C THR A 518 15.05 42.44 -22.45
N GLN A 519 16.09 42.44 -23.28
CA GLN A 519 16.17 41.53 -24.43
C GLN A 519 16.17 40.06 -23.98
N VAL A 520 16.93 39.76 -22.93
CA VAL A 520 17.02 38.42 -22.33
C VAL A 520 15.63 37.91 -21.92
N MET A 521 14.82 38.73 -21.26
CA MET A 521 13.46 38.33 -20.85
C MET A 521 12.52 38.09 -22.04
N TYR A 522 12.72 38.79 -23.15
CA TYR A 522 11.94 38.59 -24.37
C TYR A 522 12.34 37.29 -25.09
N ASP A 523 13.65 37.05 -25.22
CA ASP A 523 14.17 35.82 -25.81
C ASP A 523 13.80 34.57 -24.96
N ASP A 524 13.85 34.70 -23.63
CA ASP A 524 13.40 33.68 -22.68
C ASP A 524 11.90 33.37 -22.86
N ALA A 525 11.05 34.39 -23.02
CA ALA A 525 9.61 34.20 -23.24
C ALA A 525 9.32 33.47 -24.55
N ILE A 526 10.02 33.81 -25.64
CA ILE A 526 9.87 33.12 -26.94
C ILE A 526 10.33 31.67 -26.86
N SER A 527 11.46 31.41 -26.19
CA SER A 527 11.96 30.05 -26.02
C SER A 527 11.02 29.19 -25.16
N SER A 528 10.43 29.81 -24.12
CA SER A 528 9.44 29.18 -23.24
C SER A 528 8.17 28.84 -24.01
N GLU A 529 7.64 29.75 -24.84
CA GLU A 529 6.46 29.50 -25.68
C GLU A 529 6.67 28.33 -26.64
N LYS A 530 7.86 28.24 -27.26
CA LYS A 530 8.19 27.11 -28.13
C LYS A 530 8.19 25.79 -27.37
N SER A 531 8.83 25.76 -26.19
CA SER A 531 8.85 24.56 -25.35
C SER A 531 7.48 24.20 -24.78
N GLY A 532 6.65 25.19 -24.43
CA GLY A 532 5.28 25.03 -23.97
C GLY A 532 4.40 24.39 -25.04
N LYS A 533 4.45 24.89 -26.28
CA LYS A 533 3.71 24.31 -27.41
C LYS A 533 4.06 22.84 -27.65
N GLU A 534 5.36 22.51 -27.69
CA GLU A 534 5.83 21.13 -27.84
C GLU A 534 5.30 20.23 -26.69
N ARG A 535 5.32 20.75 -25.46
CA ARG A 535 4.81 20.05 -24.26
C ARG A 535 3.30 19.82 -24.31
N VAL A 536 2.53 20.85 -24.69
CA VAL A 536 1.07 20.78 -24.76
C VAL A 536 0.63 19.78 -25.84
N GLU A 537 1.30 19.75 -26.99
CA GLU A 537 1.06 18.75 -28.03
C GLU A 537 1.35 17.34 -27.52
N ALA A 538 2.51 17.13 -26.88
CA ALA A 538 2.87 15.83 -26.31
C ALA A 538 1.87 15.35 -25.24
N LEU A 539 1.46 16.22 -24.33
CA LEU A 539 0.50 15.90 -23.27
C LEU A 539 -0.92 15.65 -23.81
N LYS A 540 -1.36 16.41 -24.82
CA LYS A 540 -2.65 16.16 -25.49
C LYS A 540 -2.67 14.79 -26.17
N LEU A 541 -1.57 14.41 -26.84
CA LEU A 541 -1.43 13.08 -27.44
C LEU A 541 -1.44 11.97 -26.38
N LEU A 542 -0.78 12.17 -25.25
CA LEU A 542 -0.68 11.19 -24.16
C LEU A 542 -2.02 11.02 -23.42
N THR A 543 -2.81 12.09 -23.27
CA THR A 543 -4.09 12.08 -22.56
C THR A 543 -5.28 11.64 -23.43
N ALA A 544 -5.20 11.78 -24.76
CA ALA A 544 -6.33 11.56 -25.67
C ALA A 544 -7.03 10.19 -25.53
N ASN A 545 -6.27 9.14 -25.23
CA ASN A 545 -6.79 7.77 -25.13
C ASN A 545 -6.87 7.25 -23.68
N ASN A 546 -6.74 8.12 -22.68
CA ASN A 546 -6.62 7.70 -21.28
C ASN A 546 -7.62 8.42 -20.37
N ASN A 547 -8.72 7.73 -20.00
CA ASN A 547 -9.74 8.29 -19.11
C ASN A 547 -9.25 8.58 -17.68
N LEU A 548 -8.07 8.06 -17.30
CA LEU A 548 -7.48 8.26 -15.97
C LEU A 548 -6.53 9.47 -15.92
N LEU A 549 -6.16 10.04 -17.07
CA LEU A 549 -5.20 11.12 -17.17
C LEU A 549 -5.79 12.29 -17.95
N LYS A 550 -5.81 13.48 -17.34
CA LYS A 550 -6.21 14.73 -18.02
C LYS A 550 -5.18 15.83 -17.76
N ALA A 551 -4.88 16.61 -18.80
CA ALA A 551 -4.02 17.78 -18.68
C ALA A 551 -4.87 19.06 -18.71
N TYR A 552 -4.61 19.95 -17.75
CA TYR A 552 -5.23 21.25 -17.62
C TYR A 552 -4.16 22.32 -17.78
N PHE A 553 -4.44 23.26 -18.65
CA PHE A 553 -3.49 24.29 -19.05
C PHE A 553 -3.94 25.66 -18.55
N THR A 554 -3.02 26.36 -17.90
CA THR A 554 -3.02 27.80 -17.66
C THR A 554 -2.46 28.49 -18.90
N LYS A 555 -2.99 29.67 -19.27
CA LYS A 555 -2.66 30.31 -20.57
C LYS A 555 -1.22 30.80 -20.60
N HIS A 556 -0.82 31.49 -19.55
CA HIS A 556 0.51 32.06 -19.43
C HIS A 556 1.28 31.27 -18.37
N THR A 557 2.03 31.93 -17.50
CA THR A 557 2.59 31.28 -16.31
C THR A 557 1.63 31.36 -15.13
N PHE A 558 1.78 30.46 -14.16
CA PHE A 558 0.95 30.42 -12.96
C PHE A 558 0.83 31.79 -12.25
N GLU A 559 1.93 32.54 -12.10
CA GLU A 559 1.91 33.84 -11.42
C GLU A 559 1.15 34.92 -12.20
N ILE A 560 1.18 34.82 -13.53
CA ILE A 560 0.54 35.79 -14.41
C ILE A 560 -0.96 35.51 -14.43
N ASP A 561 -1.36 34.26 -14.62
CA ASP A 561 -2.77 33.88 -14.57
C ASP A 561 -3.38 34.19 -13.20
N LEU A 562 -2.61 34.02 -12.11
CA LEU A 562 -3.03 34.45 -10.78
C LEU A 562 -3.27 35.96 -10.72
N ALA A 563 -2.37 36.79 -11.25
CA ALA A 563 -2.53 38.25 -11.28
C ALA A 563 -3.72 38.69 -12.14
N LEU A 564 -3.93 38.03 -13.28
CA LEU A 564 -5.02 38.33 -14.22
C LEU A 564 -6.39 37.85 -13.72
N SER A 565 -6.44 36.84 -12.86
CA SER A 565 -7.69 36.30 -12.27
C SER A 565 -8.40 37.21 -11.25
N GLY A 566 -7.92 38.45 -11.07
CA GLY A 566 -8.51 39.43 -10.13
C GLY A 566 -7.69 39.66 -8.86
N SER A 567 -6.50 39.05 -8.75
CA SER A 567 -5.63 39.13 -7.57
C SER A 567 -4.79 40.41 -7.48
N LYS A 568 -5.05 41.41 -8.32
CA LYS A 568 -4.21 42.63 -8.48
C LYS A 568 -3.91 43.32 -7.16
N LYS A 569 -4.92 43.43 -6.27
CA LYS A 569 -4.81 44.08 -4.96
C LYS A 569 -3.76 43.41 -4.05
N TYR A 570 -3.65 42.09 -4.10
CA TYR A 570 -2.69 41.35 -3.27
C TYR A 570 -1.25 41.54 -3.78
N PHE A 571 -1.06 41.55 -5.10
CA PHE A 571 0.23 41.85 -5.72
C PHE A 571 0.70 43.28 -5.41
N GLU A 572 -0.22 44.25 -5.38
CA GLU A 572 0.09 45.63 -4.94
C GLU A 572 0.56 45.69 -3.49
N ILE A 573 -0.10 44.98 -2.57
CA ILE A 573 0.29 44.92 -1.16
C ILE A 573 1.69 44.33 -1.03
N ILE A 574 1.96 43.22 -1.71
CA ILE A 574 3.28 42.58 -1.69
C ILE A 574 4.34 43.50 -2.29
N ALA A 575 4.04 44.21 -3.38
CA ALA A 575 4.95 45.18 -3.96
C ALA A 575 5.32 46.29 -2.96
N ARG A 576 4.33 46.85 -2.22
CA ARG A 576 4.58 47.87 -1.19
C ARG A 576 5.50 47.39 -0.08
N GLU A 577 5.36 46.13 0.35
CA GLU A 577 6.23 45.53 1.38
C GLU A 577 7.62 45.18 0.84
N SER A 578 7.77 45.04 -0.47
CA SER A 578 8.99 44.55 -1.11
C SER A 578 9.94 45.67 -1.57
N PHE A 579 9.53 46.94 -1.52
CA PHE A 579 10.35 48.08 -1.93
C PHE A 579 10.27 49.21 -0.88
N GLU A 580 11.42 49.58 -0.30
CA GLU A 580 11.51 50.68 0.68
C GLU A 580 11.50 52.08 0.03
N LYS A 581 11.90 52.18 -1.24
CA LYS A 581 12.00 53.45 -1.96
C LYS A 581 10.91 53.55 -3.03
N ASP A 582 10.16 54.64 -2.98
CA ASP A 582 9.04 54.91 -3.90
C ASP A 582 9.44 54.81 -5.37
N PHE A 583 10.64 55.25 -5.74
CA PHE A 583 11.13 55.19 -7.13
C PHE A 583 11.04 53.80 -7.77
N TYR A 584 11.29 52.74 -7.00
CA TYR A 584 11.20 51.36 -7.50
C TYR A 584 9.79 50.78 -7.39
N LEU A 585 8.92 51.38 -6.58
CA LEU A 585 7.56 50.93 -6.32
C LEU A 585 6.56 51.48 -7.34
N THR A 586 6.70 52.76 -7.74
CA THR A 586 5.77 53.45 -8.67
C THR A 586 5.48 52.65 -9.94
N PRO A 587 6.49 52.07 -10.63
CA PRO A 587 6.25 51.30 -11.84
C PRO A 587 5.38 50.05 -11.63
N TYR A 588 5.44 49.41 -10.45
CA TYR A 588 4.62 48.25 -10.12
C TYR A 588 3.17 48.66 -9.82
N LEU A 589 2.97 49.72 -9.04
CA LEU A 589 1.64 50.25 -8.75
C LEU A 589 0.95 50.72 -10.03
N ASP A 590 1.65 51.45 -10.89
CA ASP A 590 1.14 51.92 -12.19
C ASP A 590 0.81 50.75 -13.13
N ALA A 591 1.51 49.62 -13.02
CA ALA A 591 1.22 48.42 -13.79
C ALA A 591 -0.07 47.73 -13.30
N PHE A 592 -0.19 47.50 -11.99
CA PHE A 592 -1.34 46.79 -11.40
C PHE A 592 -2.64 47.60 -11.43
N GLN A 593 -2.56 48.93 -11.49
CA GLN A 593 -3.70 49.82 -11.72
C GLN A 593 -4.08 49.97 -13.19
N SER A 594 -3.21 49.55 -14.11
CA SER A 594 -3.51 49.63 -15.55
C SER A 594 -4.57 48.60 -15.97
N SER A 595 -5.21 48.85 -17.11
CA SER A 595 -6.11 47.90 -17.76
C SER A 595 -5.40 46.99 -18.77
N ASP A 596 -4.07 47.09 -18.87
CA ASP A 596 -3.27 46.34 -19.83
C ASP A 596 -2.75 45.04 -19.19
N ASP A 597 -3.32 43.92 -19.61
CA ASP A 597 -2.98 42.58 -19.14
C ASP A 597 -1.49 42.26 -19.36
N THR A 598 -0.87 42.81 -20.42
CA THR A 598 0.54 42.55 -20.73
C THR A 598 1.48 43.22 -19.72
N LYS A 599 1.12 44.44 -19.32
CA LYS A 599 1.85 45.19 -18.30
C LYS A 599 1.68 44.55 -16.93
N ILE A 600 0.47 44.10 -16.58
CA ILE A 600 0.21 43.42 -15.30
C ILE A 600 1.01 42.13 -15.19
N GLY A 601 0.94 41.29 -16.22
CA GLY A 601 1.63 40.00 -16.25
C GLY A 601 3.14 40.13 -16.14
N SER A 602 3.74 41.05 -16.91
CA SER A 602 5.19 41.25 -16.89
C SER A 602 5.71 41.76 -15.54
N PHE A 603 4.98 42.67 -14.87
CA PHE A 603 5.36 43.16 -13.54
C PHE A 603 5.09 42.13 -12.43
N ALA A 604 4.04 41.31 -12.56
CA ALA A 604 3.80 40.17 -11.68
C ALA A 604 4.95 39.17 -11.73
N LEU A 605 5.38 38.78 -12.93
CA LEU A 605 6.50 37.86 -13.13
C LEU A 605 7.82 38.44 -12.61
N LYS A 606 8.10 39.73 -12.85
CA LYS A 606 9.27 40.41 -12.27
C LYS A 606 9.26 40.40 -10.74
N LEU A 607 8.10 40.65 -10.13
CA LEU A 607 7.95 40.62 -8.68
C LEU A 607 8.22 39.20 -8.14
N ALA A 608 7.66 38.18 -8.78
CA ALA A 608 7.89 36.78 -8.41
C ALA A 608 9.37 36.39 -8.53
N ASN A 609 10.01 36.72 -9.65
CA ASN A 609 11.43 36.42 -9.89
C ASN A 609 12.36 37.15 -8.89
N LYS A 610 12.04 38.38 -8.50
CA LYS A 610 12.79 39.13 -7.48
C LYS A 610 12.84 38.39 -6.15
N HIS A 611 11.70 37.81 -5.73
CA HIS A 611 11.61 37.10 -4.46
C HIS A 611 12.02 35.62 -4.55
N LYS A 612 12.20 35.09 -5.76
CA LYS A 612 12.16 33.65 -6.09
C LYS A 612 10.75 33.09 -5.90
N LYS A 613 10.29 32.30 -6.87
CA LYS A 613 8.90 31.84 -7.00
C LYS A 613 8.32 31.23 -5.70
N GLY A 614 9.04 30.34 -5.02
CA GLY A 614 8.55 29.73 -3.77
C GLY A 614 8.37 30.71 -2.60
N TRP A 615 9.29 31.67 -2.41
CA TRP A 615 9.16 32.70 -1.38
C TRP A 615 8.07 33.72 -1.73
N PHE A 616 7.89 34.00 -3.02
CA PHE A 616 6.77 34.80 -3.49
C PHE A 616 5.44 34.12 -3.16
N ALA A 617 5.31 32.81 -3.39
CA ALA A 617 4.12 32.05 -3.03
C ALA A 617 3.82 32.13 -1.51
N MET A 618 4.83 32.01 -0.65
CA MET A 618 4.66 32.19 0.81
C MET A 618 4.11 33.58 1.17
N LYS A 619 4.63 34.64 0.54
CA LYS A 619 4.10 36.01 0.74
C LYS A 619 2.65 36.15 0.28
N VAL A 620 2.27 35.51 -0.82
CA VAL A 620 0.87 35.50 -1.29
C VAL A 620 -0.01 34.78 -0.27
N VAL A 621 0.44 33.64 0.28
CA VAL A 621 -0.31 32.88 1.31
C VAL A 621 -0.63 33.74 2.53
N GLU A 622 0.30 34.57 3.00
CA GLU A 622 0.07 35.48 4.14
C GLU A 622 -1.01 36.54 3.88
N LYS A 623 -1.33 36.81 2.61
CA LYS A 623 -2.33 37.81 2.20
C LYS A 623 -3.61 37.19 1.66
N LEU A 624 -3.75 35.86 1.67
CA LEU A 624 -4.98 35.19 1.24
C LEU A 624 -6.14 35.56 2.15
N ASP A 625 -7.22 36.04 1.56
CA ASP A 625 -8.53 36.21 2.21
C ASP A 625 -9.59 35.41 1.43
N HIS A 626 -10.80 35.28 1.97
CA HIS A 626 -11.87 34.48 1.34
C HIS A 626 -12.31 34.98 -0.05
N ASN A 627 -11.92 36.20 -0.45
CA ASN A 627 -12.25 36.77 -1.76
C ASN A 627 -11.19 36.43 -2.82
N PHE A 628 -10.07 35.83 -2.42
CA PHE A 628 -8.97 35.53 -3.32
C PHE A 628 -9.43 34.55 -4.42
N PRO A 629 -9.21 34.87 -5.71
CA PRO A 629 -9.70 34.06 -6.81
C PRO A 629 -8.89 32.76 -6.94
N ILE A 630 -9.58 31.66 -7.21
CA ILE A 630 -8.96 30.37 -7.50
C ILE A 630 -8.93 30.14 -9.03
N PRO A 631 -7.78 29.74 -9.61
CA PRO A 631 -7.70 29.50 -11.05
C PRO A 631 -8.66 28.42 -11.53
N MET A 632 -9.35 28.68 -12.65
CA MET A 632 -10.33 27.76 -13.24
C MET A 632 -9.71 26.39 -13.60
N ALA A 633 -8.48 26.38 -14.10
CA ALA A 633 -7.75 25.14 -14.42
C ALA A 633 -7.57 24.25 -13.18
N LEU A 634 -7.28 24.87 -12.02
CA LEU A 634 -7.16 24.16 -10.75
C LEU A 634 -8.51 23.61 -10.29
N CYS A 635 -9.61 24.38 -10.40
CA CYS A 635 -10.96 23.88 -10.09
C CYS A 635 -11.32 22.64 -10.91
N LYS A 636 -11.05 22.65 -12.22
CA LYS A 636 -11.31 21.50 -13.11
C LYS A 636 -10.42 20.31 -12.78
N ALA A 637 -9.13 20.53 -12.50
CA ALA A 637 -8.21 19.49 -12.07
C ALA A 637 -8.66 18.82 -10.76
N LEU A 638 -9.12 19.63 -9.80
CA LEU A 638 -9.68 19.15 -8.54
C LEU A 638 -11.00 18.41 -8.77
N GLY A 639 -11.89 18.92 -9.62
CA GLY A 639 -13.14 18.25 -9.98
C GLY A 639 -12.91 16.83 -10.49
N PHE A 640 -12.01 16.69 -11.47
CA PHE A 640 -11.66 15.38 -12.02
C PHE A 640 -11.03 14.42 -11.01
N THR A 641 -10.11 14.91 -10.17
CA THR A 641 -9.31 14.09 -9.23
C THR A 641 -9.97 13.85 -7.88
N SER A 642 -10.92 14.67 -7.46
CA SER A 642 -11.54 14.54 -6.15
C SER A 642 -12.70 13.53 -6.19
N ASP A 643 -12.77 12.66 -5.19
CA ASP A 643 -13.94 11.82 -4.97
C ASP A 643 -14.78 12.46 -3.84
N PHE A 644 -15.74 13.30 -4.22
CA PHE A 644 -16.60 13.97 -3.25
C PHE A 644 -17.54 12.97 -2.59
N ASN A 645 -17.22 12.57 -1.36
CA ASN A 645 -18.20 11.90 -0.52
C ASN A 645 -19.31 12.91 -0.14
N LYS A 646 -20.55 12.43 0.07
CA LYS A 646 -21.71 13.27 0.41
C LYS A 646 -21.41 14.22 1.57
N LEU A 647 -20.73 13.72 2.60
CA LEU A 647 -20.33 14.51 3.77
C LEU A 647 -19.38 15.65 3.42
N THR A 648 -18.38 15.39 2.58
CA THR A 648 -17.38 16.39 2.17
C THR A 648 -18.03 17.47 1.32
N LEU A 649 -18.88 17.08 0.37
CA LEU A 649 -19.61 18.03 -0.47
C LEU A 649 -20.53 18.93 0.37
N ALA A 650 -21.27 18.35 1.33
CA ALA A 650 -22.12 19.12 2.25
C ALA A 650 -21.33 20.15 3.08
N ARG A 651 -20.12 19.79 3.55
CA ARG A 651 -19.21 20.73 4.23
C ARG A 651 -18.79 21.88 3.35
N VAL A 652 -18.43 21.61 2.09
CA VAL A 652 -18.01 22.65 1.14
C VAL A 652 -19.18 23.59 0.83
N ILE A 653 -20.38 23.06 0.56
CA ILE A 653 -21.59 23.87 0.33
C ILE A 653 -21.85 24.79 1.53
N LYS A 654 -21.86 24.23 2.74
CA LYS A 654 -22.09 25.00 3.96
C LYS A 654 -21.05 26.11 4.14
N TYR A 655 -19.77 25.79 3.94
CA TYR A 655 -18.68 26.77 4.02
C TYR A 655 -18.86 27.93 3.02
N ARG A 656 -19.21 27.63 1.76
CA ARG A 656 -19.47 28.65 0.74
C ARG A 656 -20.71 29.49 1.08
N CYS A 657 -21.76 28.88 1.62
CA CYS A 657 -22.97 29.60 2.04
C CYS A 657 -22.68 30.53 3.21
N ASP A 658 -21.98 30.07 4.25
CA ASP A 658 -21.57 30.91 5.39
C ASP A 658 -20.75 32.13 4.93
N TYR A 659 -19.93 31.97 3.89
CA TYR A 659 -19.19 33.06 3.28
C TYR A 659 -20.12 34.10 2.63
N TYR A 660 -21.09 33.68 1.82
CA TYR A 660 -22.05 34.60 1.21
C TYR A 660 -22.99 35.26 2.22
N THR A 661 -23.42 34.53 3.25
CA THR A 661 -24.19 35.09 4.36
C THR A 661 -23.40 36.20 5.07
N LYS A 662 -22.08 36.04 5.27
CA LYS A 662 -21.23 37.06 5.89
C LYS A 662 -20.93 38.27 5.00
N THR A 663 -20.80 38.06 3.68
CA THR A 663 -20.37 39.11 2.74
C THR A 663 -21.54 39.86 2.09
N LEU A 664 -22.63 39.16 1.77
CA LEU A 664 -23.81 39.70 1.09
C LEU A 664 -25.06 39.73 1.98
N GLY A 665 -25.08 39.00 3.10
CA GLY A 665 -26.28 38.85 3.94
C GLY A 665 -27.28 37.81 3.44
N ASP A 666 -26.95 37.06 2.39
CA ASP A 666 -27.84 36.09 1.74
C ASP A 666 -27.62 34.66 2.27
N ASN A 667 -28.47 34.21 3.22
CA ASN A 667 -28.52 32.80 3.62
C ASN A 667 -29.56 32.02 2.79
N ILE A 668 -29.19 31.68 1.56
CA ILE A 668 -30.12 31.06 0.60
C ILE A 668 -30.61 29.69 1.05
N ILE A 669 -29.81 28.93 1.80
CA ILE A 669 -30.20 27.60 2.29
C ILE A 669 -31.26 27.72 3.38
N GLU A 670 -31.06 28.60 4.36
CA GLU A 670 -32.05 28.87 5.41
C GLU A 670 -33.33 29.46 4.82
N VAL A 671 -33.22 30.36 3.83
CA VAL A 671 -34.37 30.96 3.14
C VAL A 671 -35.16 29.94 2.30
N ALA A 672 -34.48 28.99 1.65
CA ALA A 672 -35.14 28.01 0.77
C ALA A 672 -35.68 26.79 1.51
N PHE A 673 -35.03 26.35 2.60
CA PHE A 673 -35.32 25.07 3.26
C PHE A 673 -35.62 25.17 4.76
N SER A 674 -35.48 26.35 5.38
CA SER A 674 -35.72 26.58 6.83
C SER A 674 -34.82 25.79 7.79
N ASP A 675 -33.81 25.06 7.28
CA ASP A 675 -32.80 24.33 8.05
C ASP A 675 -31.47 24.31 7.27
N ASP A 676 -30.39 24.80 7.88
CA ASP A 676 -29.04 24.87 7.32
C ASP A 676 -28.05 23.89 7.99
N SER A 677 -28.57 22.96 8.79
CA SER A 677 -27.78 21.97 9.50
C SER A 677 -27.04 21.05 8.53
N LEU A 678 -25.86 20.59 8.94
CA LEU A 678 -25.02 19.76 8.10
C LEU A 678 -25.67 18.40 7.80
N GLU A 679 -26.47 17.87 8.74
CA GLU A 679 -27.24 16.65 8.57
C GLU A 679 -28.30 16.82 7.48
N TYR A 680 -29.05 17.93 7.49
CA TYR A 680 -30.05 18.23 6.47
C TYR A 680 -29.44 18.35 5.07
N ILE A 681 -28.30 19.03 4.93
CA ILE A 681 -27.59 19.18 3.65
C ILE A 681 -27.08 17.83 3.13
N VAL A 682 -26.63 16.93 4.01
CA VAL A 682 -26.19 15.59 3.61
C VAL A 682 -27.33 14.76 3.05
N ASP A 683 -28.51 14.84 3.67
CA ASP A 683 -29.71 14.11 3.24
C ASP A 683 -30.34 14.68 1.97
N ASN A 684 -30.23 16.00 1.76
CA ASN A 684 -30.86 16.74 0.65
C ASN A 684 -29.85 17.35 -0.32
N ILE A 685 -28.76 16.63 -0.60
CA ILE A 685 -27.59 17.23 -1.26
C ILE A 685 -27.85 17.73 -2.69
N GLU A 686 -28.59 16.97 -3.50
CA GLU A 686 -28.93 17.32 -4.88
C GLU A 686 -29.79 18.60 -4.98
N PRO A 687 -30.96 18.70 -4.29
CA PRO A 687 -31.77 19.91 -4.36
C PRO A 687 -31.08 21.14 -3.77
N VAL A 688 -30.27 20.99 -2.71
CA VAL A 688 -29.47 22.09 -2.17
C VAL A 688 -28.44 22.58 -3.19
N LEU A 689 -27.79 21.65 -3.90
CA LEU A 689 -26.79 21.97 -4.90
C LEU A 689 -27.39 22.70 -6.11
N ASP A 690 -28.59 22.32 -6.56
CA ASP A 690 -29.27 22.97 -7.68
C ASP A 690 -29.66 24.41 -7.35
N ILE A 691 -30.18 24.66 -6.13
CA ILE A 691 -30.48 26.02 -5.68
C ILE A 691 -29.21 26.86 -5.58
N PHE A 692 -28.12 26.29 -5.05
CA PHE A 692 -26.82 26.96 -4.97
C PHE A 692 -26.29 27.33 -6.36
N LYS A 693 -26.30 26.39 -7.32
CA LYS A 693 -25.88 26.63 -8.71
C LYS A 693 -26.72 27.71 -9.39
N GLY A 694 -28.02 27.74 -9.11
CA GLY A 694 -28.94 28.73 -9.68
C GLY A 694 -28.67 30.16 -9.21
N HIS A 695 -28.29 30.35 -7.94
CA HIS A 695 -28.02 31.67 -7.37
C HIS A 695 -26.56 32.12 -7.52
N TYR A 696 -25.61 31.19 -7.46
CA TYR A 696 -24.16 31.48 -7.47
C TYR A 696 -23.45 30.83 -8.67
N SER A 697 -23.87 31.18 -9.89
CA SER A 697 -23.39 30.53 -11.12
C SER A 697 -21.88 30.66 -11.38
N ASN A 698 -21.24 31.70 -10.84
CA ASN A 698 -19.81 31.97 -11.00
C ASN A 698 -18.98 31.53 -9.78
N ASP A 699 -19.57 30.76 -8.86
CA ASP A 699 -18.86 30.26 -7.69
C ASP A 699 -17.84 29.18 -8.07
N PRO A 700 -16.63 29.18 -7.47
CA PRO A 700 -15.63 28.13 -7.69
C PRO A 700 -16.14 26.70 -7.50
N LEU A 701 -17.12 26.48 -6.62
CA LEU A 701 -17.76 25.18 -6.39
C LEU A 701 -18.50 24.70 -7.63
N VAL A 702 -19.19 25.59 -8.34
CA VAL A 702 -19.92 25.23 -9.57
C VAL A 702 -18.93 24.77 -10.63
N HIS A 703 -17.81 25.45 -10.77
CA HIS A 703 -16.75 25.09 -11.71
C HIS A 703 -16.05 23.78 -11.36
N LEU A 704 -15.82 23.53 -10.09
CA LEU A 704 -15.25 22.29 -9.59
C LEU A 704 -16.19 21.09 -9.84
N LEU A 705 -17.51 21.28 -9.78
CA LEU A 705 -18.50 20.22 -10.02
C LEU A 705 -18.89 20.01 -11.48
N MET A 706 -18.39 20.83 -12.42
CA MET A 706 -18.60 20.58 -13.86
C MET A 706 -17.77 19.39 -14.38
N GLU A 707 -16.67 19.06 -13.70
CA GLU A 707 -15.73 17.98 -14.08
C GLU A 707 -15.76 16.78 -13.13
N ALA A 708 -16.39 16.92 -11.95
CA ALA A 708 -16.56 15.88 -10.94
C ALA A 708 -17.68 14.91 -11.31
#